data_AF-A0A2T1D6A6-F1
#
_entry.id   AF-A0A2T1D6A6-F1
#
_cell.length_a   1.000
_cell.length_b   1.000
_cell.length_c   1.000
_cell.angle_alpha   90.00
_cell.angle_beta   90.00
_cell.angle_gamma   90.00
#
_symmetry.space_group_name_H-M   'P 1'
#
loop_
_entity.id
_entity.type
_entity.pdbx_description
1 polymer ?
#
loop_
_entity_poly.entity_id
_entity_poly.type
_entity_poly.pdbx_seq_one_letter_code
_entity_poly.pdbx_strand_id
1 'polypeptide(L)'
;MSVKASGGSSVARPQLYQTVPVATISQAEQQDRFPGRGELDELARYFSSGAKRLEIAELLTRNSELIVSRAANRIFVGGSPMAFLEKPAEAPVMSMAGTTVDTPEAMKLGTATYASGGNGGFLDGVRAFFLTPGNNPIPANFRPINVARYGPGNMAKSLRDLSWFLRYVTYAIVAGDPNIISVNVRGLREIIENACSGEATIVALLEMKTAASNYFRNDAEAIEIVSQYFDVLITEFKAPTPSAKVRQRPSNDLQGLQLPQIYFNASERRPKYAMKPGLSSSEKNEIVKAAYRQVFERDITRAYSLSVSDLESKVKNGEISMKEFIRRLAKSPLYRKNFFDPYINSRALELAFRHILGRGPSSREEVQKYFSIVSSGGLAALVDALVDSDEYSDYFGEETVPYLRGLGQEAQECRNWGPQQDLFNYSAPFRKIPQFLTTFAAYDQPLPDQHVYGSGNDPLEIQFGAIFPKETRNPSSSPAPFGKNTRRILINRGAGINNQLSNPGARGIAPGTLGPKIFKLDQLPGFSNTYGKRSVNNKGVSVKFSESSTQAVIRAAYLQVFGRAVYDGQRLKFDEIKLENGEITIREFVRRLAKSNLFRSLYWTSLYVMKSIEYIHRRLLGRPTYGRQETNKYFDLAAKKGFYAVIDAILDTVEYSETFGEDTVPYERYLTPAGLSLRTSRVGSIADKGMPKVILEETPRFVELGAVEGIRTEPDVQFRVNQGVSKKREQTKVFKLTNLSDKSNLKVIAGAAYRQIFERDIAPYVVKNEFTELESKLGNGEINLKEFIEGLGISSLYLKEFYAPYPNTKVIELGTKHFLGRAPLDQAEIRKYNQILATQGIKAFVGAMVNSMEYAQAFGEDTVPYNRFLTLPAANFPNSQTLYNKLTKQDSKVENPSFTTVKPRMDASKLPLTGKAIADQAAEALQMDKSRPLFIELGRSFSNGGGQSVEVGVGTTRRKPARIFRMNPGMGQGETELVLNAIYVQVMDVFSGQTPSQFRRSDLESKLRNGEISVREFVKTLASSEIYRRRFYTPYPNTKVIEFLFRHLLGRAPATQAEIRQYNKLLADNGLKAAVEAMVDSAEYARFFGEDVVPYKRFPSLPAGNYLGSVQADADLVKQSWSDLSPSSLTGRLS
;
A
#
# COMPACT_ATOMS: atom_id res chain seq x y z
N MET A 1 30.59 -5.08 6.50
CA MET A 1 29.43 -5.00 5.59
C MET A 1 28.91 -6.41 5.33
N SER A 2 27.62 -6.68 5.54
CA SER A 2 27.02 -7.95 5.12
C SER A 2 26.66 -7.87 3.64
N VAL A 3 27.12 -8.82 2.83
CA VAL A 3 26.72 -8.95 1.43
C VAL A 3 25.28 -9.47 1.41
N LYS A 4 24.36 -8.75 0.77
CA LYS A 4 22.91 -9.05 0.80
C LYS A 4 22.38 -9.67 -0.49
N ALA A 5 23.12 -9.54 -1.59
CA ALA A 5 22.77 -10.09 -2.89
C ALA A 5 24.02 -10.66 -3.57
N SER A 6 23.81 -11.52 -4.56
CA SER A 6 24.86 -12.05 -5.41
C SER A 6 24.40 -12.05 -6.86
N GLY A 7 25.29 -11.66 -7.77
CA GLY A 7 25.07 -11.80 -9.20
C GLY A 7 25.33 -13.22 -9.71
N GLY A 8 25.73 -14.14 -8.83
CA GLY A 8 26.20 -15.48 -9.18
C GLY A 8 27.72 -15.53 -9.33
N SER A 9 28.30 -16.71 -9.10
CA SER A 9 29.70 -17.01 -9.39
C SER A 9 29.75 -17.97 -10.56
N SER A 10 30.05 -17.45 -11.73
CA SER A 10 30.38 -18.26 -12.91
C SER A 10 31.77 -18.87 -12.74
N VAL A 11 31.95 -20.08 -13.26
CA VAL A 11 33.25 -20.77 -13.24
C VAL A 11 34.14 -20.12 -14.31
N ALA A 12 34.91 -19.13 -13.91
CA ALA A 12 35.93 -18.51 -14.75
C ALA A 12 37.27 -19.22 -14.55
N ARG A 13 37.86 -19.73 -15.64
CA ARG A 13 39.22 -20.26 -15.63
C ARG A 13 40.13 -19.21 -16.27
N PRO A 14 41.05 -18.58 -15.53
CA PRO A 14 41.99 -17.65 -16.12
C PRO A 14 42.92 -18.40 -17.08
N GLN A 15 43.20 -17.82 -18.24
CA GLN A 15 44.17 -18.38 -19.15
C GLN A 15 45.56 -18.22 -18.52
N LEU A 16 46.29 -19.34 -18.40
CA LEU A 16 47.61 -19.36 -17.78
C LEU A 16 48.71 -19.13 -18.81
N TYR A 17 48.58 -19.77 -19.97
CA TYR A 17 49.54 -19.72 -21.08
C TYR A 17 48.87 -20.15 -22.38
N GLN A 18 49.59 -20.03 -23.49
CA GLN A 18 49.14 -20.48 -24.82
C GLN A 18 49.99 -21.67 -25.27
N THR A 19 49.39 -22.52 -26.09
CA THR A 19 50.08 -23.58 -26.84
C THR A 19 49.79 -23.35 -28.32
N VAL A 20 50.67 -23.82 -29.21
CA VAL A 20 50.48 -23.67 -30.65
C VAL A 20 49.12 -24.25 -31.12
N PRO A 21 48.70 -25.46 -30.68
CA PRO A 21 47.40 -25.99 -31.08
C PRO A 21 46.22 -25.17 -30.57
N VAL A 22 46.27 -24.70 -29.32
CA VAL A 22 45.16 -23.93 -28.74
C VAL A 22 45.05 -22.57 -29.41
N ALA A 23 46.17 -21.89 -29.66
CA ALA A 23 46.19 -20.57 -30.30
C ALA A 23 45.67 -20.61 -31.74
N THR A 24 46.11 -21.58 -32.54
CA THR A 24 45.68 -21.74 -33.94
C THR A 24 44.19 -22.10 -34.06
N ILE A 25 43.71 -23.05 -33.24
CA ILE A 25 42.29 -23.43 -33.21
C ILE A 25 41.41 -22.27 -32.71
N SER A 26 41.85 -21.58 -31.65
CA SER A 26 41.18 -20.40 -31.10
C SER A 26 41.02 -19.29 -32.15
N GLN A 27 42.05 -19.03 -32.95
CA GLN A 27 41.98 -18.01 -34.00
C GLN A 27 40.90 -18.31 -35.06
N ALA A 28 40.79 -19.57 -35.48
CA ALA A 28 39.74 -20.01 -36.40
C ALA A 28 38.34 -19.97 -35.75
N GLU A 29 38.24 -20.39 -34.49
CA GLU A 29 36.99 -20.36 -33.71
C GLU A 29 36.46 -18.94 -33.54
N GLN A 30 37.31 -17.99 -33.16
CA GLN A 30 36.96 -16.58 -33.00
C GLN A 30 36.52 -15.91 -34.32
N GLN A 31 36.77 -16.56 -35.47
CA GLN A 31 36.37 -16.14 -36.80
C GLN A 31 35.14 -16.88 -37.35
N ASP A 32 34.54 -17.80 -36.57
CA ASP A 32 33.48 -18.72 -37.00
C ASP A 32 33.82 -19.49 -38.29
N ARG A 33 35.12 -19.72 -38.54
CA ARG A 33 35.62 -20.39 -39.73
C ARG A 33 36.15 -21.77 -39.41
N PHE A 34 36.17 -22.62 -40.43
CA PHE A 34 36.98 -23.84 -40.35
C PHE A 34 38.46 -23.48 -40.51
N PRO A 35 39.37 -24.21 -39.84
CA PRO A 35 40.81 -24.02 -40.02
C PRO A 35 41.18 -24.09 -41.50
N GLY A 36 41.93 -23.09 -41.95
CA GLY A 36 42.42 -23.01 -43.32
C GLY A 36 43.59 -23.96 -43.55
N ARG A 37 43.99 -24.16 -44.81
CA ARG A 37 45.12 -25.03 -45.15
C ARG A 37 46.42 -24.63 -44.42
N GLY A 38 46.71 -23.33 -44.33
CA GLY A 38 47.91 -22.84 -43.63
C GLY A 38 47.94 -23.16 -42.13
N GLU A 39 46.80 -23.03 -41.44
CA GLU A 39 46.69 -23.39 -40.01
C GLU A 39 46.75 -24.91 -39.79
N LEU A 40 46.16 -25.68 -40.71
CA LEU A 40 46.27 -27.14 -40.68
C LEU A 40 47.72 -27.59 -40.93
N ASP A 41 48.44 -26.93 -41.83
CA ASP A 41 49.86 -27.19 -42.07
C ASP A 41 50.71 -26.83 -40.84
N GLU A 42 50.38 -25.75 -40.12
CA GLU A 42 51.04 -25.39 -38.86
C GLU A 42 50.79 -26.43 -37.75
N LEU A 43 49.54 -26.88 -37.59
CA LEU A 43 49.20 -27.97 -36.68
C LEU A 43 49.93 -29.26 -37.06
N ALA A 44 49.98 -29.61 -38.34
CA ALA A 44 50.68 -30.79 -38.83
C ALA A 44 52.19 -30.73 -38.50
N ARG A 45 52.83 -29.59 -38.73
CA ARG A 45 54.24 -29.35 -38.35
C ARG A 45 54.46 -29.45 -36.84
N TYR A 46 53.50 -28.97 -36.05
CA TYR A 46 53.58 -29.07 -34.59
C TYR A 46 53.56 -30.53 -34.14
N PHE A 47 52.59 -31.32 -34.62
CA PHE A 47 52.45 -32.72 -34.22
C PHE A 47 53.57 -33.61 -34.76
N SER A 48 54.08 -33.35 -35.97
CA SER A 48 55.19 -34.13 -36.54
C SER A 48 56.48 -34.00 -35.74
N SER A 49 56.74 -32.83 -35.14
CA SER A 49 57.89 -32.57 -34.28
C SER A 49 57.65 -32.89 -32.80
N GLY A 50 56.50 -33.50 -32.45
CA GLY A 50 56.13 -33.79 -31.07
C GLY A 50 57.05 -34.82 -30.38
N ALA A 51 57.44 -35.89 -31.08
CA ALA A 51 58.32 -36.92 -30.52
C ALA A 51 59.69 -36.34 -30.10
N LYS A 52 60.25 -35.46 -30.94
CA LYS A 52 61.50 -34.77 -30.66
C LYS A 52 61.44 -33.90 -29.41
N ARG A 53 60.35 -33.15 -29.24
CA ARG A 53 60.14 -32.29 -28.06
C ARG A 53 59.98 -33.09 -26.77
N LEU A 54 59.33 -34.25 -26.84
CA LEU A 54 59.22 -35.17 -25.70
C LEU A 54 60.57 -35.77 -25.33
N GLU A 55 61.37 -36.19 -26.31
CA GLU A 55 62.74 -36.68 -26.09
C GLU A 55 63.61 -35.62 -25.39
N ILE A 56 63.57 -34.38 -25.88
CA ILE A 56 64.28 -33.25 -25.26
C ILE A 56 63.83 -33.04 -23.81
N ALA A 57 62.51 -32.99 -23.58
CA ALA A 57 61.95 -32.78 -22.25
C ALA A 57 62.30 -33.92 -21.29
N GLU A 58 62.28 -35.17 -21.74
CA GLU A 58 62.66 -36.34 -20.95
C GLU A 58 64.13 -36.28 -20.53
N LEU A 59 65.03 -36.00 -21.48
CA LEU A 59 66.47 -35.94 -21.22
C LEU A 59 66.83 -34.81 -20.25
N LEU A 60 66.22 -33.62 -20.41
CA LEU A 60 66.40 -32.49 -19.51
C LEU A 60 65.83 -32.77 -18.11
N THR A 61 64.69 -33.44 -18.03
CA THR A 61 64.06 -33.79 -16.74
C THR A 61 64.90 -34.83 -15.99
N ARG A 62 65.38 -35.87 -16.69
CA ARG A 62 66.24 -36.93 -16.14
C ARG A 62 67.56 -36.37 -15.58
N ASN A 63 68.12 -35.36 -16.24
CA ASN A 63 69.39 -34.73 -15.84
C ASN A 63 69.21 -33.42 -15.07
N SER A 64 68.00 -33.12 -14.57
CA SER A 64 67.67 -31.82 -13.98
C SER A 64 68.53 -31.46 -12.77
N GLU A 65 68.83 -32.41 -11.88
CA GLU A 65 69.69 -32.20 -10.70
C GLU A 65 71.13 -31.82 -11.11
N LEU A 66 71.66 -32.45 -12.17
CA LEU A 66 73.00 -32.16 -12.68
C LEU A 66 73.07 -30.78 -13.35
N ILE A 67 72.03 -30.39 -14.08
CA ILE A 67 71.92 -29.07 -14.71
C ILE A 67 71.84 -27.98 -13.62
N VAL A 68 70.98 -28.16 -12.62
CA VAL A 68 70.79 -27.20 -11.53
C VAL A 68 72.02 -27.13 -10.62
N SER A 69 72.66 -28.25 -10.31
CA SER A 69 73.88 -28.28 -9.50
C SER A 69 75.05 -27.54 -10.16
N ARG A 70 75.25 -27.73 -11.47
CA ARG A 70 76.29 -27.04 -12.23
C ARG A 70 76.08 -25.52 -12.23
N ALA A 71 74.84 -25.07 -12.42
CA ALA A 71 74.50 -23.65 -12.34
C ALA A 71 74.64 -23.08 -10.92
N ALA A 72 74.19 -23.81 -9.90
CA ALA A 72 74.29 -23.40 -8.50
C ALA A 72 75.76 -23.24 -8.05
N ASN A 73 76.63 -24.19 -8.42
CA ASN A 73 78.06 -24.15 -8.10
C ASN A 73 78.78 -22.98 -8.77
N ARG A 74 78.23 -22.42 -9.86
CA ARG A 74 78.79 -21.24 -10.54
C ARG A 74 78.52 -19.94 -9.79
N ILE A 75 77.42 -19.87 -9.02
CA ILE A 75 76.97 -18.64 -8.36
C ILE A 75 77.11 -18.64 -6.83
N PHE A 76 77.19 -19.82 -6.20
CA PHE A 76 77.34 -19.97 -4.76
C PHE A 76 78.74 -20.45 -4.37
N VAL A 77 79.26 -19.91 -3.26
CA VAL A 77 80.58 -20.27 -2.70
C VAL A 77 80.48 -20.55 -1.19
N GLY A 78 81.34 -21.43 -0.67
CA GLY A 78 81.46 -21.67 0.78
C GLY A 78 80.51 -22.72 1.37
N GLY A 79 80.06 -23.70 0.58
CA GLY A 79 79.24 -24.84 1.02
C GLY A 79 78.68 -25.63 -0.16
N SER A 80 78.06 -26.81 0.08
CA SER A 80 77.34 -27.58 -0.96
C SER A 80 75.92 -27.02 -1.16
N PRO A 81 75.60 -26.36 -2.28
CA PRO A 81 74.29 -25.76 -2.49
C PRO A 81 73.19 -26.82 -2.55
N MET A 82 73.46 -27.99 -3.13
CA MET A 82 72.46 -29.05 -3.35
C MET A 82 71.82 -29.59 -2.06
N ALA A 83 72.42 -29.38 -0.90
CA ALA A 83 71.82 -29.74 0.39
C ALA A 83 70.49 -28.99 0.67
N PHE A 84 70.24 -27.87 -0.01
CA PHE A 84 69.03 -27.04 0.16
C PHE A 84 67.99 -27.23 -0.95
N LEU A 85 68.19 -28.18 -1.88
CA LEU A 85 67.21 -28.47 -2.93
C LEU A 85 66.03 -29.24 -2.32
N GLU A 86 64.86 -28.60 -2.27
CA GLU A 86 63.62 -29.27 -1.87
C GLU A 86 63.21 -30.28 -2.95
N LYS A 87 63.29 -31.58 -2.63
CA LYS A 87 62.78 -32.63 -3.51
C LYS A 87 61.26 -32.53 -3.58
N PRO A 88 60.64 -32.62 -4.76
CA PRO A 88 59.19 -32.71 -4.85
C PRO A 88 58.71 -33.96 -4.10
N ALA A 89 57.65 -33.85 -3.30
CA ALA A 89 57.00 -35.01 -2.70
C ALA A 89 56.49 -35.91 -3.84
N GLU A 90 57.08 -37.10 -3.99
CA GLU A 90 56.58 -38.11 -4.91
C GLU A 90 55.15 -38.49 -4.50
N ALA A 91 54.22 -38.46 -5.46
CA ALA A 91 52.89 -39.01 -5.22
C ALA A 91 53.04 -40.51 -4.89
N PRO A 92 52.31 -41.06 -3.91
CA PRO A 92 52.45 -42.45 -3.53
C PRO A 92 52.11 -43.34 -4.74
N VAL A 93 53.11 -44.11 -5.20
CA VAL A 93 52.93 -45.09 -6.27
C VAL A 93 52.12 -46.25 -5.68
N MET A 94 50.85 -46.35 -6.06
CA MET A 94 50.02 -47.50 -5.75
C MET A 94 50.52 -48.71 -6.56
N SER A 95 50.99 -49.75 -5.88
CA SER A 95 51.24 -51.05 -6.52
C SER A 95 49.92 -51.77 -6.79
N MET A 96 49.91 -52.65 -7.79
CA MET A 96 48.75 -53.49 -8.21
C MET A 96 48.20 -54.43 -7.12
N ALA A 97 48.74 -54.41 -5.90
CA ALA A 97 48.30 -55.21 -4.76
C ALA A 97 47.88 -54.40 -3.52
N GLY A 98 47.76 -53.07 -3.61
CA GLY A 98 47.07 -52.27 -2.59
C GLY A 98 47.76 -52.13 -1.23
N THR A 99 49.08 -52.33 -1.13
CA THR A 99 49.87 -51.98 0.06
C THR A 99 50.75 -50.76 -0.19
N THR A 100 50.67 -49.79 0.72
CA THR A 100 51.52 -48.60 0.79
C THR A 100 52.88 -48.99 1.36
N VAL A 101 53.95 -48.84 0.57
CA VAL A 101 55.33 -49.02 1.05
C VAL A 101 55.84 -47.68 1.53
N ASP A 102 56.23 -47.60 2.81
CA ASP A 102 56.78 -46.41 3.43
C ASP A 102 58.23 -46.16 2.96
N THR A 103 58.55 -44.88 2.76
CA THR A 103 59.84 -44.33 2.32
C THR A 103 61.09 -44.69 3.15
N PRO A 104 61.05 -45.20 4.40
CA PRO A 104 62.23 -45.71 5.10
C PRO A 104 62.72 -47.08 4.60
N GLU A 105 61.86 -47.90 3.96
CA GLU A 105 62.27 -49.25 3.50
C GLU A 105 62.96 -49.23 2.14
N ALA A 106 62.70 -48.22 1.30
CA ALA A 106 63.46 -47.99 0.07
C ALA A 106 64.90 -47.52 0.35
N MET A 107 65.15 -46.87 1.49
CA MET A 107 66.51 -46.48 1.93
C MET A 107 67.38 -47.67 2.34
N LYS A 108 66.82 -48.87 2.56
CA LYS A 108 67.58 -50.10 2.83
C LYS A 108 68.08 -50.81 1.57
N LEU A 109 67.67 -50.37 0.36
CA LEU A 109 67.98 -51.01 -0.93
C LEU A 109 69.03 -50.26 -1.78
N GLY A 110 70.02 -49.67 -1.12
CA GLY A 110 71.42 -49.62 -1.61
C GLY A 110 71.71 -49.03 -2.99
N THR A 111 71.02 -47.98 -3.44
CA THR A 111 71.22 -47.35 -4.77
C THR A 111 71.45 -45.84 -4.70
N ALA A 112 72.30 -45.38 -3.77
CA ALA A 112 72.87 -44.04 -3.79
C ALA A 112 74.40 -44.14 -3.85
N THR A 113 74.94 -43.91 -5.05
CA THR A 113 76.38 -43.78 -5.29
C THR A 113 76.88 -42.51 -4.60
N TYR A 114 77.68 -42.68 -3.54
CA TYR A 114 78.42 -41.61 -2.91
C TYR A 114 79.50 -41.10 -3.87
N ALA A 115 79.42 -39.82 -4.27
CA ALA A 115 80.62 -39.10 -4.65
C ALA A 115 81.33 -38.66 -3.36
N SER A 116 82.42 -39.35 -3.06
CA SER A 116 83.35 -39.11 -1.94
C SER A 116 83.76 -37.63 -1.85
N GLY A 117 83.49 -37.01 -0.70
CA GLY A 117 83.99 -35.69 -0.34
C GLY A 117 85.40 -35.81 0.23
N GLY A 118 86.40 -35.43 -0.58
CA GLY A 118 87.76 -35.18 -0.11
C GLY A 118 87.85 -33.84 0.62
N ASN A 119 88.45 -33.88 1.81
CA ASN A 119 88.74 -32.76 2.71
C ASN A 119 89.54 -31.65 2.00
N GLY A 120 89.04 -30.42 1.92
CA GLY A 120 89.74 -29.29 1.27
C GLY A 120 89.33 -27.92 1.82
N GLY A 121 90.27 -27.25 2.50
CA GLY A 121 90.06 -25.97 3.19
C GLY A 121 89.95 -24.74 2.27
N PHE A 122 89.66 -23.60 2.92
CA PHE A 122 89.34 -22.25 2.42
C PHE A 122 90.08 -21.73 1.16
N LEU A 123 91.25 -22.27 0.82
CA LEU A 123 92.02 -21.89 -0.37
C LEU A 123 91.61 -22.63 -1.67
N ASP A 124 90.90 -23.76 -1.59
CA ASP A 124 90.50 -24.54 -2.76
C ASP A 124 89.21 -24.03 -3.42
N GLY A 125 88.36 -23.33 -2.66
CA GLY A 125 87.15 -22.67 -3.16
C GLY A 125 87.43 -21.51 -4.12
N VAL A 126 88.63 -20.92 -4.06
CA VAL A 126 89.07 -19.88 -5.01
C VAL A 126 89.63 -20.51 -6.29
N ARG A 127 90.27 -21.69 -6.22
CA ARG A 127 90.77 -22.42 -7.41
C ARG A 127 89.64 -23.04 -8.24
N ALA A 128 88.58 -23.56 -7.62
CA ALA A 128 87.42 -24.10 -8.33
C ALA A 128 86.68 -23.04 -9.18
N PHE A 129 86.74 -21.77 -8.78
CA PHE A 129 86.15 -20.63 -9.48
C PHE A 129 86.94 -20.23 -10.75
N PHE A 130 88.26 -20.49 -10.77
CA PHE A 130 89.15 -20.17 -11.89
C PHE A 130 89.41 -21.36 -12.84
N LEU A 131 89.11 -22.61 -12.45
CA LEU A 131 89.41 -23.82 -13.24
C LEU A 131 88.24 -24.36 -14.09
N THR A 132 87.04 -23.77 -14.01
CA THR A 132 85.97 -24.04 -14.98
C THR A 132 85.93 -22.93 -16.03
N PRO A 133 86.48 -23.16 -17.25
CA PRO A 133 86.32 -22.22 -18.34
C PRO A 133 84.84 -22.23 -18.76
N GLY A 134 84.08 -21.27 -18.25
CA GLY A 134 82.78 -20.96 -18.82
C GLY A 134 83.02 -20.20 -20.12
N ASN A 135 82.58 -20.74 -21.24
CA ASN A 135 82.68 -20.10 -22.57
C ASN A 135 81.85 -18.81 -22.72
N ASN A 136 81.20 -18.33 -21.64
CA ASN A 136 80.27 -17.20 -21.68
C ASN A 136 80.80 -16.00 -20.87
N PRO A 137 80.68 -14.77 -21.39
CA PRO A 137 81.15 -13.57 -20.70
C PRO A 137 80.39 -13.33 -19.39
N ILE A 138 81.13 -13.10 -18.30
CA ILE A 138 80.58 -12.78 -16.98
C ILE A 138 80.17 -11.28 -16.96
N PRO A 139 78.98 -10.92 -16.47
CA PRO A 139 78.58 -9.52 -16.31
C PRO A 139 79.51 -8.75 -15.37
N ALA A 140 79.83 -7.49 -15.70
CA ALA A 140 80.82 -6.69 -14.97
C ALA A 140 80.52 -6.48 -13.47
N ASN A 141 79.26 -6.59 -13.05
CA ASN A 141 78.81 -6.38 -11.67
C ASN A 141 78.53 -7.68 -10.89
N PHE A 142 78.92 -8.85 -11.41
CA PHE A 142 78.66 -10.13 -10.77
C PHE A 142 79.50 -10.32 -9.48
N ARG A 143 78.86 -10.78 -8.40
CA ARG A 143 79.51 -11.19 -7.15
C ARG A 143 78.98 -12.56 -6.72
N PRO A 144 79.84 -13.54 -6.40
CA PRO A 144 79.38 -14.85 -5.92
C PRO A 144 78.72 -14.74 -4.54
N ILE A 145 77.66 -15.51 -4.34
CA ILE A 145 76.85 -15.50 -3.11
C ILE A 145 77.44 -16.50 -2.11
N ASN A 146 77.74 -16.05 -0.90
CA ASN A 146 78.25 -16.93 0.15
C ASN A 146 77.09 -17.67 0.86
N VAL A 147 77.12 -19.01 0.84
CA VAL A 147 76.05 -19.86 1.39
C VAL A 147 75.78 -19.57 2.87
N ALA A 148 76.83 -19.40 3.68
CA ALA A 148 76.70 -19.18 5.12
C ALA A 148 76.07 -17.82 5.46
N ARG A 149 76.33 -16.78 4.64
CA ARG A 149 75.74 -15.44 4.83
C ARG A 149 74.33 -15.31 4.26
N TYR A 150 74.00 -16.11 3.26
CA TYR A 150 72.72 -16.02 2.56
C TYR A 150 71.57 -16.68 3.33
N GLY A 151 71.89 -17.72 4.12
CA GLY A 151 70.95 -18.40 5.00
C GLY A 151 70.11 -19.48 4.29
N PRO A 152 69.61 -20.48 5.04
CA PRO A 152 68.99 -21.69 4.47
C PRO A 152 67.69 -21.41 3.70
N GLY A 153 66.84 -20.49 4.19
CA GLY A 153 65.57 -20.16 3.53
C GLY A 153 65.74 -19.45 2.17
N ASN A 154 66.74 -18.58 2.03
CA ASN A 154 67.02 -17.91 0.76
C ASN A 154 67.75 -18.85 -0.22
N MET A 155 68.61 -19.74 0.30
CA MET A 155 69.22 -20.82 -0.48
C MET A 155 68.15 -21.74 -1.09
N ALA A 156 67.19 -22.21 -0.27
CA ALA A 156 66.10 -23.06 -0.73
C ALA A 156 65.27 -22.39 -1.83
N LYS A 157 64.90 -21.10 -1.66
CA LYS A 157 64.21 -20.31 -2.70
C LYS A 157 65.02 -20.23 -3.99
N SER A 158 66.32 -19.96 -3.91
CA SER A 158 67.16 -19.80 -5.10
C SER A 158 67.29 -21.09 -5.89
N LEU A 159 67.45 -22.24 -5.23
CA LEU A 159 67.51 -23.55 -5.89
C LEU A 159 66.15 -23.98 -6.44
N ARG A 160 65.08 -23.70 -5.71
CA ARG A 160 63.71 -23.87 -6.20
C ARG A 160 63.50 -23.06 -7.49
N ASP A 161 63.91 -21.80 -7.52
CA ASP A 161 63.73 -20.92 -8.69
C ASP A 161 64.56 -21.42 -9.89
N LEU A 162 65.80 -21.89 -9.69
CA LEU A 162 66.58 -22.58 -10.74
C LEU A 162 65.86 -23.83 -11.25
N SER A 163 65.28 -24.64 -10.37
CA SER A 163 64.48 -25.80 -10.78
C SER A 163 63.22 -25.39 -11.56
N TRP A 164 62.58 -24.29 -11.19
CA TRP A 164 61.38 -23.76 -11.85
C TRP A 164 61.68 -23.23 -13.24
N PHE A 165 62.81 -22.55 -13.42
CA PHE A 165 63.26 -22.12 -14.75
C PHE A 165 63.44 -23.30 -15.69
N LEU A 166 64.11 -24.38 -15.24
CA LEU A 166 64.29 -25.57 -16.06
C LEU A 166 62.93 -26.24 -16.39
N ARG A 167 62.02 -26.32 -15.41
CA ARG A 167 60.67 -26.87 -15.61
C ARG A 167 59.84 -26.04 -16.59
N TYR A 168 59.90 -24.70 -16.51
CA TYR A 168 59.19 -23.84 -17.45
C TYR A 168 59.77 -23.94 -18.86
N VAL A 169 61.09 -24.11 -18.99
CA VAL A 169 61.71 -24.40 -20.30
C VAL A 169 61.22 -25.73 -20.86
N THR A 170 61.20 -26.81 -20.07
CA THR A 170 60.70 -28.10 -20.57
C THR A 170 59.22 -28.05 -20.91
N TYR A 171 58.40 -27.35 -20.12
CA TYR A 171 56.97 -27.14 -20.42
C TYR A 171 56.76 -26.31 -21.68
N ALA A 172 57.55 -25.25 -21.89
CA ALA A 172 57.46 -24.41 -23.08
C ALA A 172 57.84 -25.17 -24.35
N ILE A 173 58.90 -26.00 -24.29
CA ILE A 173 59.31 -26.88 -25.40
C ILE A 173 58.17 -27.83 -25.78
N VAL A 174 57.56 -28.49 -24.80
CA VAL A 174 56.43 -29.42 -25.04
C VAL A 174 55.20 -28.67 -25.56
N ALA A 175 54.90 -27.48 -25.04
CA ALA A 175 53.79 -26.64 -25.49
C ALA A 175 53.99 -26.02 -26.89
N GLY A 176 55.25 -25.93 -27.33
CA GLY A 176 55.65 -25.34 -28.61
C GLY A 176 55.62 -23.82 -28.70
N ASP A 177 55.34 -23.14 -27.60
CA ASP A 177 55.25 -21.68 -27.52
C ASP A 177 55.96 -21.22 -26.23
N PRO A 178 56.86 -20.23 -26.29
CA PRO A 178 57.52 -19.68 -25.10
C PRO A 178 56.61 -18.81 -24.21
N ASN A 179 55.30 -18.73 -24.46
CA ASN A 179 54.40 -17.89 -23.69
C ASN A 179 54.48 -18.12 -22.16
N ILE A 180 54.60 -19.38 -21.72
CA ILE A 180 54.78 -19.75 -20.29
C ILE A 180 55.97 -19.00 -19.68
N ILE A 181 57.07 -18.92 -20.42
CA ILE A 181 58.29 -18.22 -20.01
C ILE A 181 58.03 -16.72 -20.00
N SER A 182 57.51 -16.18 -21.11
CA SER A 182 57.32 -14.73 -21.27
C SER A 182 56.40 -14.11 -20.21
N VAL A 183 55.37 -14.81 -19.76
CA VAL A 183 54.41 -14.30 -18.77
C VAL A 183 54.95 -14.37 -17.35
N ASN A 184 55.64 -15.46 -17.01
CA ASN A 184 56.05 -15.73 -15.62
C ASN A 184 57.41 -15.13 -15.26
N VAL A 185 58.26 -14.89 -16.27
CA VAL A 185 59.64 -14.43 -16.06
C VAL A 185 59.76 -12.93 -16.24
N ARG A 186 58.91 -12.33 -17.08
CA ARG A 186 58.93 -10.89 -17.33
C ARG A 186 58.59 -10.11 -16.06
N GLY A 187 59.48 -9.19 -15.68
CA GLY A 187 59.37 -8.40 -14.44
C GLY A 187 59.76 -9.14 -13.16
N LEU A 188 60.13 -10.43 -13.24
CA LEU A 188 60.63 -11.18 -12.08
C LEU A 188 61.93 -10.60 -11.54
N ARG A 189 62.79 -10.06 -12.41
CA ARG A 189 64.08 -9.45 -12.05
C ARG A 189 63.94 -8.40 -10.95
N GLU A 190 63.05 -7.42 -11.13
CA GLU A 190 62.84 -6.33 -10.15
C GLU A 190 62.22 -6.85 -8.85
N ILE A 191 61.40 -7.90 -8.91
CA ILE A 191 60.81 -8.55 -7.72
C ILE A 191 61.90 -9.24 -6.90
N ILE A 192 62.84 -9.93 -7.56
CA ILE A 192 63.88 -10.70 -6.88
C ILE A 192 65.12 -9.88 -6.52
N GLU A 193 65.36 -8.73 -7.16
CA GLU A 193 66.51 -7.84 -6.90
C GLU A 193 66.58 -7.35 -5.44
N ASN A 194 65.44 -7.31 -4.73
CA ASN A 194 65.38 -7.00 -3.30
C ASN A 194 65.98 -8.11 -2.40
N ALA A 195 66.06 -9.35 -2.89
CA ALA A 195 66.45 -10.53 -2.11
C ALA A 195 67.70 -11.24 -2.67
N CYS A 196 67.96 -11.14 -3.98
CA CYS A 196 69.06 -11.80 -4.68
C CYS A 196 69.60 -10.90 -5.79
N SER A 197 70.88 -11.06 -6.15
CA SER A 197 71.46 -10.33 -7.27
C SER A 197 70.93 -10.84 -8.61
N GLY A 198 70.25 -9.98 -9.38
CA GLY A 198 69.76 -10.32 -10.73
C GLY A 198 70.87 -10.75 -11.70
N GLU A 199 72.10 -10.21 -11.53
CA GLU A 199 73.26 -10.62 -12.33
C GLU A 199 73.70 -12.06 -12.01
N ALA A 200 73.58 -12.50 -10.76
CA ALA A 200 73.83 -13.88 -10.39
C ALA A 200 72.82 -14.83 -11.05
N THR A 201 71.55 -14.45 -11.11
CA THR A 201 70.51 -15.21 -11.83
C THR A 201 70.83 -15.34 -13.32
N ILE A 202 71.26 -14.26 -13.98
CA ILE A 202 71.64 -14.29 -15.41
C ILE A 202 72.80 -15.26 -15.66
N VAL A 203 73.84 -15.23 -14.81
CA VAL A 203 74.98 -16.16 -14.91
C VAL A 203 74.52 -17.60 -14.73
N ALA A 204 73.64 -17.88 -13.75
CA ALA A 204 73.10 -19.21 -13.56
C ALA A 204 72.29 -19.69 -14.76
N LEU A 205 71.43 -18.84 -15.34
CA LEU A 205 70.65 -19.19 -16.53
C LEU A 205 71.53 -19.47 -17.76
N LEU A 206 72.59 -18.70 -17.95
CA LEU A 206 73.58 -18.94 -19.02
C LEU A 206 74.31 -20.28 -18.83
N GLU A 207 74.65 -20.64 -17.58
CA GLU A 207 75.26 -21.95 -17.29
C GLU A 207 74.25 -23.09 -17.42
N MET A 208 72.98 -22.89 -17.07
CA MET A 208 71.93 -23.87 -17.34
C MET A 208 71.75 -24.10 -18.84
N LYS A 209 71.80 -23.05 -19.66
CA LYS A 209 71.74 -23.15 -21.12
C LYS A 209 72.90 -24.00 -21.67
N THR A 210 74.13 -23.73 -21.25
CA THR A 210 75.30 -24.49 -21.70
C THR A 210 75.28 -25.93 -21.20
N ALA A 211 74.89 -26.15 -19.95
CA ALA A 211 74.73 -27.47 -19.36
C ALA A 211 73.66 -28.30 -20.10
N ALA A 212 72.49 -27.71 -20.36
CA ALA A 212 71.40 -28.34 -21.10
C ALA A 212 71.83 -28.70 -22.53
N SER A 213 72.47 -27.77 -23.26
CA SER A 213 72.91 -28.00 -24.64
C SER A 213 73.96 -29.11 -24.76
N ASN A 214 74.80 -29.30 -23.74
CA ASN A 214 75.83 -30.35 -23.73
C ASN A 214 75.26 -31.79 -23.75
N TYR A 215 74.01 -32.00 -23.34
CA TYR A 215 73.38 -33.32 -23.40
C TYR A 215 72.94 -33.71 -24.82
N PHE A 216 72.91 -32.76 -25.76
CA PHE A 216 72.43 -32.96 -27.14
C PHE A 216 73.53 -32.84 -28.20
N ARG A 217 74.81 -33.04 -27.85
CA ARG A 217 75.97 -32.82 -28.76
C ARG A 217 75.87 -33.50 -30.13
N ASN A 218 75.14 -34.61 -30.22
CA ASN A 218 74.98 -35.38 -31.46
C ASN A 218 73.72 -34.98 -32.26
N ASP A 219 72.96 -34.00 -31.79
CA ASP A 219 71.61 -33.68 -32.25
C ASP A 219 71.42 -32.16 -32.40
N ALA A 220 71.78 -31.65 -33.57
CA ALA A 220 71.79 -30.22 -33.86
C ALA A 220 70.40 -29.56 -33.72
N GLU A 221 69.34 -30.26 -34.12
CA GLU A 221 67.96 -29.77 -34.04
C GLU A 221 67.52 -29.59 -32.58
N ALA A 222 67.85 -30.55 -31.70
CA ALA A 222 67.56 -30.42 -30.27
C ALA A 222 68.34 -29.27 -29.61
N ILE A 223 69.61 -29.09 -29.96
CA ILE A 223 70.42 -27.96 -29.47
C ILE A 223 69.76 -26.63 -29.87
N GLU A 224 69.31 -26.52 -31.12
CA GLU A 224 68.67 -25.30 -31.62
C GLU A 224 67.39 -24.99 -30.85
N ILE A 225 66.49 -25.96 -30.71
CA ILE A 225 65.24 -25.81 -29.94
C ILE A 225 65.56 -25.38 -28.50
N VAL A 226 66.42 -26.12 -27.80
CA VAL A 226 66.77 -25.82 -26.41
C VAL A 226 67.38 -24.41 -26.29
N SER A 227 68.31 -24.05 -27.19
CA SER A 227 68.91 -22.72 -27.20
C SER A 227 67.87 -21.62 -27.37
N GLN A 228 66.96 -21.76 -28.34
CA GLN A 228 65.91 -20.77 -28.60
C GLN A 228 65.06 -20.50 -27.35
N TYR A 229 64.60 -21.53 -26.63
CA TYR A 229 63.78 -21.35 -25.42
C TYR A 229 64.57 -20.75 -24.25
N PHE A 230 65.84 -21.13 -24.06
CA PHE A 230 66.72 -20.50 -23.05
C PHE A 230 67.04 -19.04 -23.39
N ASP A 231 67.20 -18.71 -24.68
CA ASP A 231 67.41 -17.33 -25.12
C ASP A 231 66.18 -16.46 -24.84
N VAL A 232 64.97 -16.99 -25.06
CA VAL A 232 63.73 -16.29 -24.65
C VAL A 232 63.67 -16.11 -23.14
N LEU A 233 64.04 -17.14 -22.36
CA LEU A 233 64.08 -17.04 -20.90
C LEU A 233 65.01 -15.93 -20.40
N ILE A 234 66.22 -15.87 -20.95
CA ILE A 234 67.24 -14.88 -20.54
C ILE A 234 66.85 -13.47 -21.00
N THR A 235 66.30 -13.33 -22.20
CA THR A 235 65.87 -12.02 -22.73
C THR A 235 64.69 -11.46 -21.94
N GLU A 236 63.68 -12.27 -21.64
CA GLU A 236 62.52 -11.84 -20.84
C GLU A 236 62.88 -11.53 -19.38
N PHE A 237 63.84 -12.26 -18.79
CA PHE A 237 64.35 -11.95 -17.46
C PHE A 237 65.11 -10.62 -17.41
N LYS A 238 65.90 -10.31 -18.44
CA LYS A 238 66.65 -9.04 -18.52
C LYS A 238 65.74 -7.83 -18.73
N ALA A 239 64.58 -8.05 -19.32
CA ALA A 239 63.70 -6.97 -19.73
C ALA A 239 62.93 -6.35 -18.55
N PRO A 240 62.66 -5.04 -18.58
CA PRO A 240 62.02 -4.34 -17.46
C PRO A 240 60.56 -4.75 -17.27
N THR A 241 60.05 -4.58 -16.06
CA THR A 241 58.64 -4.85 -15.74
C THR A 241 57.73 -3.96 -16.59
N PRO A 242 56.75 -4.53 -17.32
CA PRO A 242 55.84 -3.74 -18.12
C PRO A 242 54.89 -2.92 -17.24
N SER A 243 54.58 -1.70 -17.66
CA SER A 243 53.61 -0.83 -16.98
C SER A 243 52.23 -1.48 -16.89
N ALA A 244 51.56 -1.33 -15.75
CA ALA A 244 50.19 -1.82 -15.58
C ALA A 244 49.22 -1.10 -16.52
N LYS A 245 48.24 -1.83 -17.05
CA LYS A 245 47.12 -1.26 -17.80
C LYS A 245 46.14 -0.61 -16.83
N VAL A 246 46.08 0.70 -16.86
CA VAL A 246 45.13 1.47 -16.06
C VAL A 246 43.83 1.64 -16.84
N ARG A 247 42.71 1.41 -16.16
CA ARG A 247 41.36 1.62 -16.65
C ARG A 247 40.78 2.85 -15.94
N GLN A 248 40.94 4.01 -16.58
CA GLN A 248 40.35 5.26 -16.10
C GLN A 248 38.88 5.36 -16.52
N ARG A 249 38.09 6.13 -15.78
CA ARG A 249 36.65 6.27 -16.01
C ARG A 249 36.28 7.75 -16.09
N PRO A 250 35.41 8.15 -17.03
CA PRO A 250 35.03 9.55 -17.18
C PRO A 250 34.02 10.01 -16.12
N SER A 251 33.29 9.10 -15.46
CA SER A 251 32.26 9.43 -14.48
C SER A 251 32.58 8.92 -13.08
N ASN A 252 32.12 9.66 -12.07
CA ASN A 252 32.46 9.44 -10.65
C ASN A 252 31.81 8.19 -10.04
N ASP A 253 30.70 7.70 -10.62
CA ASP A 253 29.99 6.50 -10.18
C ASP A 253 30.66 5.19 -10.64
N LEU A 254 31.59 5.28 -11.59
CA LEU A 254 32.39 4.19 -12.11
C LEU A 254 33.74 4.16 -11.38
N GLN A 255 34.15 2.97 -10.93
CA GLN A 255 35.45 2.80 -10.30
C GLN A 255 36.57 2.62 -11.34
N GLY A 256 37.72 3.28 -11.10
CA GLY A 256 38.95 3.02 -11.82
C GLY A 256 39.62 1.73 -11.36
N LEU A 257 40.26 1.00 -12.27
CA LEU A 257 40.93 -0.27 -11.98
C LEU A 257 42.28 -0.36 -12.68
N GLN A 258 43.12 -1.33 -12.30
CA GLN A 258 44.38 -1.62 -12.99
C GLN A 258 44.60 -3.11 -13.16
N LEU A 259 45.29 -3.49 -14.24
CA LEU A 259 45.65 -4.87 -14.55
C LEU A 259 47.15 -4.97 -14.86
N PRO A 260 47.91 -5.89 -14.24
CA PRO A 260 49.27 -6.18 -14.67
C PRO A 260 49.31 -6.61 -16.13
N GLN A 261 50.20 -6.01 -16.93
CA GLN A 261 50.27 -6.28 -18.37
C GLN A 261 50.57 -7.76 -18.67
N ILE A 262 51.33 -8.44 -17.81
CA ILE A 262 51.60 -9.88 -17.94
C ILE A 262 50.32 -10.72 -17.92
N TYR A 263 49.30 -10.33 -17.15
CA TYR A 263 48.01 -11.01 -17.11
C TYR A 263 47.22 -10.83 -18.42
N PHE A 264 47.36 -9.66 -19.05
CA PHE A 264 46.82 -9.42 -20.39
C PHE A 264 47.55 -10.24 -21.46
N ASN A 265 48.88 -10.33 -21.40
CA ASN A 265 49.67 -11.10 -22.36
C ASN A 265 49.41 -12.61 -22.27
N ALA A 266 49.11 -13.11 -21.07
CA ALA A 266 48.70 -14.50 -20.85
C ALA A 266 47.32 -14.82 -21.44
N SER A 267 46.46 -13.81 -21.54
CA SER A 267 45.10 -13.96 -22.04
C SER A 267 45.07 -14.35 -23.52
N GLU A 268 43.97 -14.98 -23.93
CA GLU A 268 43.73 -15.36 -25.33
C GLU A 268 43.83 -14.14 -26.25
N ARG A 269 44.61 -14.26 -27.34
CA ARG A 269 44.75 -13.20 -28.35
C ARG A 269 43.45 -13.10 -29.14
N ARG A 270 42.65 -12.08 -28.85
CA ARG A 270 41.44 -11.75 -29.63
C ARG A 270 41.80 -10.75 -30.73
N PRO A 271 41.57 -11.05 -32.02
CA PRO A 271 41.83 -10.13 -33.11
C PRO A 271 40.87 -8.96 -33.01
N LYS A 272 41.41 -7.76 -33.24
CA LYS A 272 40.63 -6.52 -33.34
C LYS A 272 40.53 -6.16 -34.82
N TYR A 273 39.31 -5.98 -35.29
CA TYR A 273 39.02 -5.67 -36.69
C TYR A 273 38.92 -4.16 -36.86
N ALA A 274 39.80 -3.57 -37.65
CA ALA A 274 39.80 -2.15 -37.95
C ALA A 274 39.60 -1.93 -39.45
N MET A 275 38.64 -1.07 -39.80
CA MET A 275 38.29 -0.76 -41.18
C MET A 275 39.11 0.41 -41.68
N LYS A 276 40.14 0.10 -42.48
CA LYS A 276 41.03 1.10 -43.07
C LYS A 276 40.83 1.22 -44.58
N PRO A 277 41.10 2.39 -45.19
CA PRO A 277 41.18 2.51 -46.64
C PRO A 277 42.31 1.63 -47.19
N GLY A 278 42.11 1.04 -48.37
CA GLY A 278 43.14 0.22 -49.04
C GLY A 278 43.18 -1.27 -48.67
N LEU A 279 42.32 -1.74 -47.74
CA LEU A 279 42.20 -3.17 -47.42
C LEU A 279 41.67 -4.00 -48.61
N SER A 280 42.07 -5.27 -48.67
CA SER A 280 41.57 -6.22 -49.66
C SER A 280 40.07 -6.49 -49.49
N SER A 281 39.41 -6.97 -50.54
CA SER A 281 37.99 -7.30 -50.50
C SER A 281 37.67 -8.40 -49.47
N SER A 282 38.58 -9.37 -49.30
CA SER A 282 38.47 -10.42 -48.28
C SER A 282 38.52 -9.85 -46.87
N GLU A 283 39.51 -9.01 -46.55
CA GLU A 283 39.64 -8.38 -45.22
C GLU A 283 38.43 -7.51 -44.89
N LYS A 284 37.98 -6.70 -45.85
CA LYS A 284 36.77 -5.88 -45.69
C LYS A 284 35.54 -6.74 -45.38
N ASN A 285 35.38 -7.88 -46.06
CA ASN A 285 34.28 -8.81 -45.81
C ASN A 285 34.37 -9.46 -44.42
N GLU A 286 35.57 -9.81 -43.95
CA GLU A 286 35.78 -10.36 -42.60
C GLU A 286 35.46 -9.34 -41.50
N ILE A 287 35.85 -8.07 -41.69
CA ILE A 287 35.54 -6.98 -40.77
C ILE A 287 34.02 -6.77 -40.67
N VAL A 288 33.31 -6.76 -41.81
CA VAL A 288 31.84 -6.65 -41.83
C VAL A 288 31.19 -7.85 -41.12
N LYS A 289 31.68 -9.07 -41.34
CA LYS A 289 31.21 -10.26 -40.62
C LYS A 289 31.49 -10.18 -39.12
N ALA A 290 32.64 -9.62 -38.71
CA ALA A 290 32.93 -9.37 -37.30
C ALA A 290 31.93 -8.38 -36.69
N ALA A 291 31.57 -7.31 -37.40
CA ALA A 291 30.56 -6.35 -36.96
C ALA A 291 29.18 -7.02 -36.79
N TYR A 292 28.78 -7.90 -37.71
CA TYR A 292 27.54 -8.67 -37.57
C TYR A 292 27.55 -9.60 -36.36
N ARG A 293 28.65 -10.32 -36.12
CA ARG A 293 28.80 -11.19 -34.95
C ARG A 293 28.76 -10.42 -33.65
N GLN A 294 29.32 -9.21 -33.61
CA GLN A 294 29.25 -8.34 -32.44
C GLN A 294 27.83 -7.82 -32.18
N VAL A 295 27.18 -7.21 -33.20
CA VAL A 295 25.90 -6.52 -33.04
C VAL A 295 24.71 -7.48 -32.98
N PHE A 296 24.72 -8.56 -33.75
CA PHE A 296 23.63 -9.54 -33.78
C PHE A 296 23.92 -10.82 -32.98
N GLU A 297 25.07 -10.87 -32.31
CA GLU A 297 25.60 -12.02 -31.57
C GLU A 297 25.91 -13.25 -32.44
N ARG A 298 25.72 -13.15 -33.77
CA ARG A 298 25.88 -14.24 -34.74
C ARG A 298 26.06 -13.66 -36.14
N ASP A 299 26.63 -14.45 -37.04
CA ASP A 299 26.69 -14.12 -38.45
C ASP A 299 25.32 -14.35 -39.13
N ILE A 300 24.62 -13.25 -39.40
CA ILE A 300 23.29 -13.25 -40.05
C ILE A 300 23.37 -13.58 -41.55
N THR A 301 24.52 -13.33 -42.18
CA THR A 301 24.70 -13.56 -43.63
C THR A 301 24.76 -15.05 -43.91
N ARG A 302 25.54 -15.79 -43.12
CA ARG A 302 25.72 -17.24 -43.27
C ARG A 302 24.49 -18.04 -42.86
N ALA A 303 23.80 -17.62 -41.79
CA ALA A 303 22.70 -18.41 -41.22
C ALA A 303 21.36 -18.21 -41.96
N TYR A 304 21.08 -16.99 -42.44
CA TYR A 304 19.76 -16.62 -42.95
C TYR A 304 19.81 -15.89 -44.30
N SER A 305 20.99 -15.75 -44.91
CA SER A 305 21.20 -14.99 -46.15
C SER A 305 20.71 -13.53 -46.05
N LEU A 306 20.73 -12.95 -44.84
CA LEU A 306 20.37 -11.56 -44.60
C LEU A 306 21.60 -10.68 -44.74
N SER A 307 21.48 -9.55 -45.44
CA SER A 307 22.53 -8.52 -45.53
C SER A 307 21.90 -7.12 -45.54
N VAL A 308 22.68 -6.13 -45.10
CA VAL A 308 22.28 -4.71 -45.21
C VAL A 308 23.16 -4.06 -46.29
N SER A 309 22.89 -4.46 -47.55
CA SER A 309 23.77 -4.20 -48.70
C SER A 309 24.20 -2.73 -48.87
N ASP A 310 23.30 -1.76 -48.66
CA ASP A 310 23.63 -0.33 -48.77
C ASP A 310 24.68 0.11 -47.74
N LEU A 311 24.53 -0.32 -46.48
CA LEU A 311 25.47 0.04 -45.42
C LEU A 311 26.84 -0.63 -45.62
N GLU A 312 26.84 -1.87 -46.11
CA GLU A 312 28.07 -2.58 -46.43
C GLU A 312 28.89 -1.88 -47.51
N SER A 313 28.24 -1.45 -48.59
CA SER A 313 28.91 -0.73 -49.67
C SER A 313 29.52 0.58 -49.17
N LYS A 314 28.75 1.36 -48.39
CA LYS A 314 29.19 2.64 -47.83
C LYS A 314 30.40 2.49 -46.91
N VAL A 315 30.40 1.48 -46.03
CA VAL A 315 31.56 1.24 -45.14
C VAL A 315 32.76 0.68 -45.90
N LYS A 316 32.54 -0.16 -46.93
CA LYS A 316 33.62 -0.70 -47.79
C LYS A 316 34.29 0.39 -48.63
N ASN A 317 33.53 1.41 -49.03
CA ASN A 317 34.04 2.57 -49.77
C ASN A 317 34.66 3.64 -48.86
N GLY A 318 34.44 3.57 -47.54
CA GLY A 318 34.87 4.59 -46.59
C GLY A 318 33.99 5.84 -46.58
N GLU A 319 32.79 5.79 -47.15
CA GLU A 319 31.80 6.89 -47.09
C GLU A 319 31.25 7.09 -45.67
N ILE A 320 31.19 5.99 -44.90
CA ILE A 320 30.86 6.01 -43.48
C ILE A 320 31.95 5.29 -42.69
N SER A 321 32.23 5.77 -41.48
CA SER A 321 33.15 5.12 -40.56
C SER A 321 32.55 3.84 -39.97
N MET A 322 33.38 3.02 -39.32
CA MET A 322 32.90 1.82 -38.63
C MET A 322 31.95 2.19 -37.48
N LYS A 323 32.22 3.30 -36.79
CA LYS A 323 31.32 3.87 -35.77
C LYS A 323 29.91 4.13 -36.33
N GLU A 324 29.83 4.81 -37.48
CA GLU A 324 28.55 5.13 -38.11
C GLU A 324 27.86 3.88 -38.69
N PHE A 325 28.64 2.91 -39.18
CA PHE A 325 28.12 1.62 -39.60
C PHE A 325 27.44 0.89 -38.41
N ILE A 326 28.10 0.81 -37.25
CA ILE A 326 27.52 0.22 -36.03
C ILE A 326 26.27 0.97 -35.57
N ARG A 327 26.28 2.31 -35.58
CA ARG A 327 25.11 3.14 -35.25
C ARG A 327 23.90 2.79 -36.12
N ARG A 328 24.10 2.70 -37.43
CA ARG A 328 23.01 2.38 -38.39
C ARG A 328 22.54 0.93 -38.29
N LEU A 329 23.45 -0.01 -38.02
CA LEU A 329 23.08 -1.40 -37.76
C LEU A 329 22.20 -1.52 -36.51
N ALA A 330 22.57 -0.88 -35.41
CA ALA A 330 21.80 -0.91 -34.16
C ALA A 330 20.46 -0.16 -34.24
N LYS A 331 20.32 0.80 -35.17
CA LYS A 331 19.04 1.46 -35.49
C LYS A 331 18.19 0.70 -36.51
N SER A 332 18.71 -0.37 -37.11
CA SER A 332 18.01 -1.09 -38.18
C SER A 332 16.72 -1.76 -37.67
N PRO A 333 15.72 -1.95 -38.56
CA PRO A 333 14.53 -2.74 -38.23
C PRO A 333 14.86 -4.17 -37.78
N LEU A 334 15.94 -4.74 -38.33
CA LEU A 334 16.41 -6.08 -37.96
C LEU A 334 16.89 -6.13 -36.50
N TYR A 335 17.65 -5.13 -36.07
CA TYR A 335 18.12 -5.04 -34.69
C TYR A 335 16.95 -4.86 -33.73
N ARG A 336 16.03 -3.95 -34.06
CA ARG A 336 14.84 -3.68 -33.25
C ARG A 336 13.99 -4.96 -33.04
N LYS A 337 13.71 -5.69 -34.11
CA LYS A 337 12.93 -6.94 -34.05
C LYS A 337 13.60 -8.01 -33.19
N ASN A 338 14.92 -8.08 -33.21
CA ASN A 338 15.67 -9.12 -32.50
C ASN A 338 15.98 -8.78 -31.04
N PHE A 339 16.25 -7.51 -30.73
CA PHE A 339 16.86 -7.08 -29.45
C PHE A 339 16.12 -5.96 -28.72
N PHE A 340 15.06 -5.40 -29.29
CA PHE A 340 14.25 -4.37 -28.64
C PHE A 340 12.81 -4.85 -28.40
N ASP A 341 12.06 -5.16 -29.46
CA ASP A 341 10.64 -5.49 -29.38
C ASP A 341 10.29 -6.69 -28.46
N PRO A 342 11.08 -7.79 -28.39
CA PRO A 342 10.77 -8.92 -27.50
C PRO A 342 11.25 -8.72 -26.05
N TYR A 343 11.73 -7.53 -25.67
CA TYR A 343 12.30 -7.24 -24.35
C TYR A 343 11.67 -6.01 -23.70
N ILE A 344 11.78 -5.94 -22.38
CA ILE A 344 11.49 -4.74 -21.60
C ILE A 344 12.66 -3.75 -21.81
N ASN A 345 12.39 -2.44 -21.77
CA ASN A 345 13.40 -1.37 -21.92
C ASN A 345 14.68 -1.62 -21.08
N SER A 346 14.55 -2.06 -19.83
CA SER A 346 15.71 -2.36 -18.97
C SER A 346 16.58 -3.49 -19.52
N ARG A 347 15.96 -4.54 -20.10
CA ARG A 347 16.70 -5.67 -20.69
C ARG A 347 17.27 -5.32 -22.06
N ALA A 348 16.54 -4.56 -22.86
CA ALA A 348 17.04 -4.05 -24.14
C ALA A 348 18.28 -3.16 -23.95
N LEU A 349 18.29 -2.33 -22.90
CA LEU A 349 19.46 -1.53 -22.50
C LEU A 349 20.67 -2.43 -22.19
N GLU A 350 20.52 -3.47 -21.37
CA GLU A 350 21.62 -4.38 -21.02
C GLU A 350 22.23 -5.06 -22.26
N LEU A 351 21.39 -5.44 -23.23
CA LEU A 351 21.85 -6.02 -24.50
C LEU A 351 22.53 -4.98 -25.39
N ALA A 352 22.04 -3.75 -25.45
CA ALA A 352 22.69 -2.67 -26.19
C ALA A 352 24.11 -2.38 -25.65
N PHE A 353 24.29 -2.40 -24.33
CA PHE A 353 25.61 -2.28 -23.68
C PHE A 353 26.57 -3.40 -24.12
N ARG A 354 26.08 -4.65 -24.19
CA ARG A 354 26.85 -5.79 -24.72
C ARG A 354 27.27 -5.56 -26.17
N HIS A 355 26.35 -5.09 -27.00
CA HIS A 355 26.54 -5.04 -28.46
C HIS A 355 27.41 -3.84 -28.89
N ILE A 356 27.16 -2.67 -28.30
CA ILE A 356 27.80 -1.41 -28.70
C ILE A 356 29.07 -1.15 -27.90
N LEU A 357 29.04 -1.37 -26.58
CA LEU A 357 30.18 -1.11 -25.69
C LEU A 357 30.96 -2.36 -25.32
N GLY A 358 30.49 -3.56 -25.66
CA GLY A 358 31.21 -4.80 -25.35
C GLY A 358 31.33 -5.11 -23.86
N ARG A 359 30.50 -4.51 -22.98
CA ARG A 359 30.49 -4.76 -21.53
C ARG A 359 29.08 -4.72 -20.96
N GLY A 360 28.91 -5.13 -19.72
CA GLY A 360 27.68 -4.86 -18.96
C GLY A 360 27.68 -3.47 -18.33
N PRO A 361 26.50 -2.94 -17.96
CA PRO A 361 26.41 -1.77 -17.08
C PRO A 361 27.21 -1.98 -15.80
N SER A 362 27.83 -0.92 -15.32
CA SER A 362 28.75 -0.96 -14.19
C SER A 362 28.05 -0.57 -12.89
N SER A 363 27.24 0.50 -12.89
CA SER A 363 26.61 1.07 -11.70
C SER A 363 25.07 1.15 -11.83
N ARG A 364 24.39 1.46 -10.73
CA ARG A 364 22.95 1.70 -10.72
C ARG A 364 22.60 3.03 -11.41
N GLU A 365 23.43 4.04 -11.20
CA GLU A 365 23.32 5.39 -11.73
C GLU A 365 23.45 5.38 -13.26
N GLU A 366 24.40 4.60 -13.79
CA GLU A 366 24.58 4.40 -15.22
C GLU A 366 23.32 3.78 -15.85
N VAL A 367 22.77 2.73 -15.22
CA VAL A 367 21.51 2.12 -15.69
C VAL A 367 20.37 3.13 -15.68
N GLN A 368 20.24 3.95 -14.63
CA GLN A 368 19.20 4.99 -14.55
C GLN A 368 19.34 6.04 -15.65
N LYS A 369 20.56 6.53 -15.90
CA LYS A 369 20.85 7.51 -16.95
C LYS A 369 20.38 7.00 -18.31
N TYR A 370 20.85 5.85 -18.75
CA TYR A 370 20.48 5.32 -20.06
C TYR A 370 19.04 4.81 -20.12
N PHE A 371 18.48 4.36 -19.00
CA PHE A 371 17.06 3.98 -18.94
C PHE A 371 16.15 5.20 -19.19
N SER A 372 16.49 6.36 -18.64
CA SER A 372 15.74 7.61 -18.89
C SER A 372 15.76 8.03 -20.36
N ILE A 373 16.91 7.85 -21.03
CA ILE A 373 17.10 8.13 -22.46
C ILE A 373 16.24 7.17 -23.31
N VAL A 374 16.27 5.87 -23.03
CA VAL A 374 15.43 4.88 -23.74
C VAL A 374 13.95 5.16 -23.55
N SER A 375 13.55 5.55 -22.34
CA SER A 375 12.15 5.73 -21.99
C SER A 375 11.54 6.97 -22.64
N SER A 376 12.37 7.99 -22.92
CA SER A 376 11.94 9.23 -23.59
C SER A 376 12.11 9.19 -25.11
N GLY A 377 13.26 8.71 -25.61
CA GLY A 377 13.62 8.75 -27.04
C GLY A 377 13.65 7.40 -27.75
N GLY A 378 13.28 6.31 -27.07
CA GLY A 378 13.26 4.96 -27.63
C GLY A 378 14.65 4.40 -27.98
N LEU A 379 14.68 3.41 -28.87
CA LEU A 379 15.91 2.72 -29.27
C LEU A 379 16.94 3.64 -29.94
N ALA A 380 16.50 4.54 -30.83
CA ALA A 380 17.40 5.39 -31.60
C ALA A 380 18.23 6.32 -30.68
N ALA A 381 17.57 6.96 -29.70
CA ALA A 381 18.24 7.83 -28.74
C ALA A 381 19.22 7.06 -27.84
N LEU A 382 18.91 5.82 -27.45
CA LEU A 382 19.85 4.98 -26.71
C LEU A 382 21.10 4.67 -27.52
N VAL A 383 20.93 4.26 -28.77
CA VAL A 383 22.06 3.92 -29.65
C VAL A 383 22.96 5.13 -29.84
N ASP A 384 22.38 6.31 -30.09
CA ASP A 384 23.14 7.55 -30.22
C ASP A 384 23.91 7.87 -28.94
N ALA A 385 23.24 7.82 -27.79
CA ALA A 385 23.89 8.09 -26.51
C ALA A 385 25.06 7.13 -26.19
N LEU A 386 24.99 5.86 -26.60
CA LEU A 386 26.06 4.89 -26.39
C LEU A 386 27.22 5.08 -27.37
N VAL A 387 26.92 5.31 -28.65
CA VAL A 387 27.94 5.50 -29.69
C VAL A 387 28.66 6.84 -29.55
N ASP A 388 27.96 7.87 -29.07
CA ASP A 388 28.52 9.22 -28.85
C ASP A 388 29.18 9.40 -27.48
N SER A 389 29.28 8.33 -26.69
CA SER A 389 30.00 8.36 -25.42
C SER A 389 31.51 8.47 -25.62
N ASP A 390 32.18 9.19 -24.72
CA ASP A 390 33.65 9.29 -24.71
C ASP A 390 34.29 7.89 -24.58
N GLU A 391 33.68 7.01 -23.79
CA GLU A 391 34.14 5.63 -23.64
C GLU A 391 34.15 4.85 -24.96
N TYR A 392 33.16 5.05 -25.83
CA TYR A 392 33.16 4.39 -27.14
C TYR A 392 34.35 4.83 -27.97
N SER A 393 34.61 6.15 -28.00
CA SER A 393 35.69 6.74 -28.77
C SER A 393 37.07 6.33 -28.24
N ASP A 394 37.24 6.23 -26.92
CA ASP A 394 38.50 5.79 -26.29
C ASP A 394 38.86 4.34 -26.60
N TYR A 395 37.87 3.44 -26.61
CA TYR A 395 38.12 2.00 -26.79
C TYR A 395 38.15 1.55 -28.25
N PHE A 396 37.31 2.15 -29.09
CA PHE A 396 37.09 1.69 -30.48
C PHE A 396 37.47 2.74 -31.52
N GLY A 397 37.48 4.02 -31.16
CA GLY A 397 37.62 5.12 -32.11
C GLY A 397 36.52 5.08 -33.16
N GLU A 398 36.86 5.44 -34.40
CA GLU A 398 35.91 5.41 -35.53
C GLU A 398 36.11 4.23 -36.49
N GLU A 399 37.24 3.54 -36.41
CA GLU A 399 37.64 2.50 -37.36
C GLU A 399 37.48 1.08 -36.82
N THR A 400 37.51 0.88 -35.50
CA THR A 400 37.53 -0.46 -34.89
C THR A 400 36.12 -0.97 -34.65
N VAL A 401 35.87 -2.22 -35.04
CA VAL A 401 34.64 -2.94 -34.67
C VAL A 401 34.62 -3.14 -33.15
N PRO A 402 33.49 -2.88 -32.46
CA PRO A 402 33.38 -3.16 -31.05
C PRO A 402 33.66 -4.64 -30.73
N TYR A 403 34.23 -4.91 -29.56
CA TYR A 403 34.60 -6.26 -29.14
C TYR A 403 34.23 -6.48 -27.67
N LEU A 404 33.96 -7.74 -27.31
CA LEU A 404 33.65 -8.10 -25.93
C LEU A 404 34.85 -7.93 -25.01
N ARG A 405 34.68 -7.12 -23.97
CA ARG A 405 35.70 -6.79 -22.97
C ARG A 405 35.62 -7.77 -21.78
N GLY A 406 36.06 -9.00 -22.06
CA GLY A 406 36.06 -10.12 -21.12
C GLY A 406 37.26 -10.18 -20.17
N LEU A 407 37.34 -11.29 -19.41
CA LEU A 407 38.45 -11.58 -18.52
C LEU A 407 39.79 -11.59 -19.30
N GLY A 408 40.82 -10.97 -18.73
CA GLY A 408 42.16 -10.90 -19.32
C GLY A 408 42.37 -9.71 -20.26
N GLN A 409 41.34 -9.27 -20.99
CA GLN A 409 41.44 -8.13 -21.92
C GLN A 409 41.52 -6.77 -21.20
N GLU A 410 40.79 -6.63 -20.10
CA GLU A 410 40.81 -5.45 -19.23
C GLU A 410 40.61 -5.83 -17.76
N ALA A 411 40.87 -4.89 -16.85
CA ALA A 411 40.60 -5.04 -15.43
C ALA A 411 39.07 -5.11 -15.19
N GLN A 412 38.60 -6.22 -14.60
CA GLN A 412 37.19 -6.48 -14.35
C GLN A 412 36.77 -6.02 -12.95
N GLU A 413 35.60 -5.40 -12.83
CA GLU A 413 35.05 -5.04 -11.53
C GLU A 413 34.33 -6.23 -10.89
N CYS A 414 34.47 -6.38 -9.56
CA CYS A 414 33.78 -7.45 -8.84
C CYS A 414 32.27 -7.19 -8.69
N ARG A 415 31.83 -5.94 -8.83
CA ARG A 415 30.44 -5.50 -8.63
C ARG A 415 29.45 -6.14 -9.61
N ASN A 416 29.84 -6.36 -10.86
CA ASN A 416 29.00 -6.95 -11.90
C ASN A 416 29.57 -8.27 -12.47
N TRP A 417 30.49 -8.92 -11.74
CA TRP A 417 31.23 -10.10 -12.19
C TRP A 417 30.35 -11.20 -12.80
N GLY A 418 29.38 -11.73 -12.05
CA GLY A 418 28.47 -12.77 -12.52
C GLY A 418 27.60 -12.32 -13.71
N PRO A 419 26.86 -11.20 -13.58
CA PRO A 419 26.03 -10.67 -14.65
C PRO A 419 26.77 -10.41 -15.95
N GLN A 420 28.00 -9.90 -15.89
CA GLN A 420 28.79 -9.64 -17.09
C GLN A 420 29.23 -10.93 -17.80
N GLN A 421 29.61 -11.97 -17.05
CA GLN A 421 29.95 -13.25 -17.66
C GLN A 421 28.75 -13.94 -18.28
N ASP A 422 27.59 -13.89 -17.61
CA ASP A 422 26.34 -14.40 -18.18
C ASP A 422 25.94 -13.64 -19.45
N LEU A 423 26.16 -12.31 -19.48
CA LEU A 423 25.83 -11.45 -20.61
C LEU A 423 26.63 -11.79 -21.87
N PHE A 424 27.87 -12.25 -21.72
CA PHE A 424 28.72 -12.60 -22.86
C PHE A 424 28.40 -13.98 -23.48
N ASN A 425 27.49 -14.75 -22.90
CA ASN A 425 27.06 -16.02 -23.47
C ASN A 425 25.99 -15.83 -24.55
N TYR A 426 25.93 -16.77 -25.50
CA TYR A 426 24.85 -16.84 -26.49
C TYR A 426 23.46 -17.04 -25.86
N SER A 427 23.42 -17.46 -24.59
CA SER A 427 22.18 -17.68 -23.84
C SER A 427 21.58 -16.37 -23.30
N ALA A 428 22.32 -15.27 -23.32
CA ALA A 428 21.90 -13.99 -22.76
C ALA A 428 20.55 -13.48 -23.35
N PRO A 429 20.29 -13.51 -24.67
CA PRO A 429 19.00 -13.08 -25.22
C PRO A 429 17.79 -13.89 -24.72
N PHE A 430 17.99 -15.13 -24.26
CA PHE A 430 16.87 -15.92 -23.74
C PHE A 430 16.45 -15.48 -22.34
N ARG A 431 17.28 -14.73 -21.62
CA ARG A 431 16.91 -14.11 -20.34
C ARG A 431 16.06 -12.86 -20.60
N LYS A 432 14.79 -12.91 -20.17
CA LYS A 432 13.82 -11.81 -20.34
C LYS A 432 13.79 -10.81 -19.17
N ILE A 433 14.24 -11.24 -18.00
CA ILE A 433 14.28 -10.41 -16.79
C ILE A 433 15.59 -9.62 -16.76
N PRO A 434 15.57 -8.30 -16.47
CA PRO A 434 16.79 -7.50 -16.35
C PRO A 434 17.67 -8.02 -15.22
N GLN A 435 18.96 -8.19 -15.49
CA GLN A 435 19.92 -8.75 -14.55
C GLN A 435 20.63 -7.68 -13.74
N PHE A 436 21.11 -6.61 -14.38
CA PHE A 436 21.95 -5.60 -13.74
C PHE A 436 21.14 -4.70 -12.82
N LEU A 437 19.96 -4.26 -13.29
CA LEU A 437 19.07 -3.43 -12.47
C LEU A 437 18.65 -4.15 -11.19
N THR A 438 18.28 -5.43 -11.30
CA THR A 438 17.82 -6.23 -10.16
C THR A 438 18.97 -6.53 -9.19
N THR A 439 20.18 -6.85 -9.69
CA THR A 439 21.35 -7.07 -8.82
C THR A 439 21.80 -5.81 -8.10
N PHE A 440 21.88 -4.68 -8.80
CA PHE A 440 22.30 -3.42 -8.18
C PHE A 440 21.30 -2.93 -7.15
N ALA A 441 20.00 -3.02 -7.44
CA ALA A 441 18.97 -2.72 -6.44
C ALA A 441 19.07 -3.66 -5.23
N ALA A 442 19.33 -4.95 -5.44
CA ALA A 442 19.42 -5.93 -4.36
C ALA A 442 20.66 -5.75 -3.47
N TYR A 443 21.73 -5.11 -3.95
CA TYR A 443 22.88 -4.76 -3.09
C TYR A 443 22.49 -3.76 -1.99
N ASP A 444 21.59 -2.83 -2.29
CA ASP A 444 21.15 -1.80 -1.34
C ASP A 444 20.04 -2.31 -0.39
N GLN A 445 19.20 -3.23 -0.88
CA GLN A 445 18.03 -3.77 -0.18
C GLN A 445 18.38 -4.87 0.84
N PRO A 446 17.53 -5.14 1.85
CA PRO A 446 17.70 -6.30 2.74
C PRO A 446 17.59 -7.63 1.99
N LEU A 447 17.86 -8.75 2.70
CA LEU A 447 17.70 -10.09 2.13
C LEU A 447 16.28 -10.26 1.54
N PRO A 448 16.16 -10.82 0.32
CA PRO A 448 14.87 -10.99 -0.33
C PRO A 448 14.02 -12.06 0.38
N ASP A 449 12.70 -11.95 0.26
CA ASP A 449 11.79 -13.02 0.66
C ASP A 449 11.79 -14.14 -0.39
N GLN A 450 12.64 -15.14 -0.19
CA GLN A 450 12.70 -16.34 -1.01
C GLN A 450 13.24 -17.51 -0.19
N HIS A 451 13.13 -18.73 -0.73
CA HIS A 451 13.76 -19.89 -0.13
C HIS A 451 15.30 -19.73 -0.02
N VAL A 452 15.87 -20.31 1.04
CA VAL A 452 17.30 -20.19 1.40
C VAL A 452 18.23 -20.66 0.28
N TYR A 453 17.81 -21.66 -0.48
CA TYR A 453 18.59 -22.25 -1.59
C TYR A 453 18.31 -21.61 -2.96
N GLY A 454 17.53 -20.52 -3.01
CA GLY A 454 17.20 -19.80 -4.24
C GLY A 454 15.69 -19.80 -4.56
N SER A 455 15.26 -18.84 -5.37
CA SER A 455 13.85 -18.58 -5.71
C SER A 455 13.10 -19.77 -6.33
N GLY A 456 13.77 -20.63 -7.11
CA GLY A 456 13.13 -21.79 -7.76
C GLY A 456 12.84 -22.99 -6.86
N ASN A 457 13.16 -22.90 -5.57
CA ASN A 457 12.90 -23.96 -4.58
C ASN A 457 11.60 -23.79 -3.81
N ASP A 458 10.90 -22.65 -3.94
CA ASP A 458 9.53 -22.51 -3.45
C ASP A 458 8.53 -23.02 -4.50
N PRO A 459 7.55 -23.87 -4.12
CA PRO A 459 6.46 -24.22 -5.01
C PRO A 459 5.47 -23.05 -5.12
N LEU A 460 4.69 -23.03 -6.21
CA LEU A 460 3.53 -22.14 -6.29
C LEU A 460 2.48 -22.56 -5.24
N GLU A 461 1.95 -21.60 -4.48
CA GLU A 461 1.00 -21.83 -3.38
C GLU A 461 -0.45 -22.01 -3.89
N ILE A 462 -0.66 -23.09 -4.64
CA ILE A 462 -1.93 -23.50 -5.25
C ILE A 462 -2.51 -24.76 -4.57
N GLN A 463 -3.78 -25.08 -4.86
CA GLN A 463 -4.49 -26.20 -4.23
C GLN A 463 -3.86 -27.57 -4.55
N PHE A 464 -3.47 -27.82 -5.80
CA PHE A 464 -2.90 -29.09 -6.25
C PHE A 464 -1.60 -28.90 -7.04
N GLY A 465 -0.75 -29.93 -7.00
CA GLY A 465 0.46 -30.00 -7.82
C GLY A 465 1.69 -29.41 -7.13
N ALA A 466 2.80 -30.15 -7.23
CA ALA A 466 4.11 -29.68 -6.83
C ALA A 466 4.76 -28.93 -8.00
N ILE A 467 4.22 -27.76 -8.32
CA ILE A 467 4.66 -26.95 -9.46
C ILE A 467 5.74 -25.98 -8.99
N PHE A 468 6.95 -26.15 -9.52
CA PHE A 468 8.07 -25.25 -9.34
C PHE A 468 8.36 -24.52 -10.65
N PRO A 469 8.62 -23.20 -10.62
CA PRO A 469 9.09 -22.47 -11.79
C PRO A 469 10.34 -23.15 -12.39
N LYS A 470 10.31 -23.47 -13.69
CA LYS A 470 11.44 -24.08 -14.38
C LYS A 470 12.52 -23.03 -14.68
N GLU A 471 13.64 -23.12 -13.97
CA GLU A 471 14.80 -22.24 -14.17
C GLU A 471 15.43 -22.39 -15.57
N THR A 472 15.22 -23.51 -16.27
CA THR A 472 15.81 -23.75 -17.60
C THR A 472 15.06 -23.12 -18.76
N ARG A 473 13.74 -22.87 -18.62
CA ARG A 473 12.92 -22.30 -19.70
C ARG A 473 12.99 -20.76 -19.71
N ASN A 474 13.04 -20.15 -18.53
CA ASN A 474 13.25 -18.72 -18.33
C ASN A 474 14.26 -18.55 -17.19
N PRO A 475 15.57 -18.43 -17.49
CA PRO A 475 16.60 -18.35 -16.45
C PRO A 475 16.42 -17.08 -15.61
N SER A 476 15.93 -17.28 -14.39
CA SER A 476 15.68 -16.24 -13.39
C SER A 476 16.35 -16.60 -12.06
N SER A 477 17.59 -17.11 -12.12
CA SER A 477 18.38 -17.33 -10.92
C SER A 477 18.60 -15.97 -10.23
N SER A 478 18.19 -15.92 -8.95
CA SER A 478 18.38 -14.77 -8.06
C SER A 478 19.04 -15.27 -6.78
N PRO A 479 20.33 -15.67 -6.83
CA PRO A 479 21.01 -16.21 -5.67
C PRO A 479 21.16 -15.13 -4.59
N ALA A 480 20.83 -15.49 -3.35
CA ALA A 480 21.04 -14.63 -2.19
C ALA A 480 21.82 -15.38 -1.09
N PRO A 481 22.77 -14.72 -0.42
CA PRO A 481 23.61 -15.35 0.59
C PRO A 481 22.87 -15.48 1.94
N PHE A 482 22.04 -16.51 2.10
CA PHE A 482 21.41 -16.81 3.38
C PHE A 482 22.37 -17.52 4.35
N GLY A 483 22.55 -16.94 5.53
CA GLY A 483 23.29 -17.54 6.63
C GLY A 483 22.60 -18.77 7.23
N LYS A 484 23.33 -19.53 8.06
CA LYS A 484 22.80 -20.71 8.78
C LYS A 484 21.63 -20.33 9.69
N ASN A 485 21.75 -19.23 10.43
CA ASN A 485 20.77 -18.77 11.40
C ASN A 485 19.88 -17.70 10.77
N THR A 486 18.98 -18.14 9.89
CA THR A 486 18.01 -17.26 9.20
C THR A 486 16.60 -17.79 9.41
N ARG A 487 15.63 -16.88 9.49
CA ARG A 487 14.22 -17.22 9.58
C ARG A 487 13.41 -16.35 8.63
N ARG A 488 12.64 -17.00 7.79
CA ARG A 488 11.69 -16.40 6.84
C ARG A 488 10.47 -15.89 7.59
N ILE A 489 9.96 -14.75 7.15
CA ILE A 489 8.71 -14.19 7.65
C ILE A 489 7.56 -14.94 6.97
N LEU A 490 6.78 -15.66 7.77
CA LEU A 490 5.60 -16.38 7.30
C LEU A 490 4.33 -15.67 7.77
N ILE A 491 3.35 -15.56 6.87
CA ILE A 491 2.08 -14.90 7.14
C ILE A 491 1.06 -15.95 7.56
N ASN A 492 0.44 -15.77 8.73
CA ASN A 492 -0.59 -16.69 9.20
C ASN A 492 -1.84 -16.64 8.30
N ARG A 493 -2.36 -17.80 7.91
CA ARG A 493 -3.61 -17.94 7.14
C ARG A 493 -4.81 -17.90 8.09
N GLY A 494 -5.10 -16.70 8.57
CA GLY A 494 -6.15 -16.40 9.54
C GLY A 494 -5.90 -15.04 10.17
N ALA A 495 -6.34 -14.82 11.40
CA ALA A 495 -6.02 -13.60 12.12
C ALA A 495 -4.49 -13.48 12.36
N GLY A 496 -3.89 -12.34 12.00
CA GLY A 496 -2.44 -12.11 12.12
C GLY A 496 -1.91 -12.20 13.55
N ILE A 497 -2.75 -11.93 14.55
CA ILE A 497 -2.44 -12.05 15.98
C ILE A 497 -2.15 -13.49 16.43
N ASN A 498 -2.66 -14.48 15.69
CA ASN A 498 -2.45 -15.90 15.97
C ASN A 498 -1.16 -16.43 15.31
N ASN A 499 -0.24 -15.56 14.91
CA ASN A 499 1.05 -15.98 14.40
C ASN A 499 1.86 -16.66 15.52
N GLN A 500 2.23 -17.92 15.31
CA GLN A 500 2.90 -18.77 16.28
C GLN A 500 4.28 -18.25 16.70
N LEU A 501 4.83 -17.31 15.93
CA LEU A 501 6.07 -16.67 16.28
C LEU A 501 5.93 -15.76 17.50
N SER A 502 4.88 -14.93 17.55
CA SER A 502 4.62 -14.03 18.69
C SER A 502 3.71 -14.67 19.74
N ASN A 503 2.84 -15.60 19.33
CA ASN A 503 1.92 -16.30 20.22
C ASN A 503 1.99 -17.83 20.01
N PRO A 504 2.98 -18.53 20.59
CA PRO A 504 3.10 -19.99 20.47
C PRO A 504 1.89 -20.76 21.02
N GLY A 505 1.19 -20.20 22.02
CA GLY A 505 -0.03 -20.78 22.58
C GLY A 505 -1.22 -20.77 21.63
N ALA A 506 -1.12 -20.08 20.49
CA ALA A 506 -2.15 -20.10 19.44
C ALA A 506 -2.15 -21.38 18.58
N ARG A 507 -1.20 -22.30 18.80
CA ARG A 507 -1.20 -23.62 18.14
C ARG A 507 -2.47 -24.39 18.54
N GLY A 508 -3.15 -24.95 17.55
CA GLY A 508 -4.42 -25.67 17.75
C GLY A 508 -5.67 -24.79 17.82
N ILE A 509 -5.53 -23.46 17.91
CA ILE A 509 -6.67 -22.53 17.83
C ILE A 509 -7.20 -22.50 16.39
N ALA A 510 -8.51 -22.70 16.23
CA ALA A 510 -9.15 -22.62 14.93
C ALA A 510 -9.04 -21.20 14.33
N PRO A 511 -8.70 -21.04 13.04
CA PRO A 511 -8.42 -19.74 12.43
C PRO A 511 -9.69 -18.92 12.09
N GLY A 512 -10.87 -19.41 12.47
CA GLY A 512 -12.16 -18.73 12.26
C GLY A 512 -12.55 -18.61 10.78
N THR A 513 -13.33 -17.59 10.45
CA THR A 513 -13.84 -17.33 9.09
C THR A 513 -12.79 -16.81 8.10
N LEU A 514 -11.66 -16.30 8.60
CA LEU A 514 -10.56 -15.77 7.79
C LEU A 514 -9.58 -16.86 7.33
N GLY A 515 -9.61 -18.04 7.95
CA GLY A 515 -8.73 -19.17 7.65
C GLY A 515 -9.38 -20.26 6.80
N PRO A 516 -8.66 -21.37 6.55
CA PRO A 516 -9.25 -22.54 5.91
C PRO A 516 -10.26 -23.24 6.81
N LYS A 517 -11.19 -23.96 6.18
CA LYS A 517 -12.10 -24.86 6.89
C LYS A 517 -11.32 -26.02 7.50
N ILE A 518 -11.56 -26.28 8.80
CA ILE A 518 -10.97 -27.40 9.53
C ILE A 518 -11.94 -28.58 9.51
N PHE A 519 -11.39 -29.78 9.31
CA PHE A 519 -12.10 -31.05 9.47
C PHE A 519 -11.54 -31.79 10.68
N LYS A 520 -12.40 -32.10 11.64
CA LYS A 520 -12.08 -32.88 12.84
C LYS A 520 -12.96 -34.12 12.88
N LEU A 521 -12.42 -35.24 13.36
CA LEU A 521 -13.17 -36.45 13.61
C LEU A 521 -13.55 -36.53 15.10
N ASP A 522 -14.68 -35.93 15.46
CA ASP A 522 -15.17 -35.90 16.86
C ASP A 522 -15.96 -37.16 17.28
N GLN A 523 -16.15 -38.13 16.39
CA GLN A 523 -16.98 -39.32 16.63
C GLN A 523 -16.25 -40.61 16.29
N LEU A 524 -15.56 -41.18 17.28
CA LEU A 524 -15.27 -42.61 17.31
C LEU A 524 -16.26 -43.25 18.30
N PRO A 525 -16.96 -44.34 17.95
CA PRO A 525 -17.67 -45.15 18.94
C PRO A 525 -16.63 -45.77 19.89
N GLY A 526 -16.36 -45.10 21.01
CA GLY A 526 -15.40 -45.58 21.99
C GLY A 526 -15.88 -46.86 22.65
N PHE A 527 -15.24 -47.98 22.34
CA PHE A 527 -15.28 -49.19 23.17
C PHE A 527 -14.32 -48.97 24.36
N SER A 528 -14.82 -48.31 25.41
CA SER A 528 -14.10 -48.20 26.69
C SER A 528 -14.24 -49.53 27.44
N ASN A 529 -13.19 -50.34 27.39
CA ASN A 529 -13.03 -51.46 28.30
C ASN A 529 -12.40 -50.92 29.60
N THR A 530 -13.22 -50.50 30.55
CA THR A 530 -12.75 -50.17 31.90
C THR A 530 -13.76 -50.69 32.92
N TYR A 531 -13.38 -51.75 33.62
CA TYR A 531 -14.12 -52.34 34.73
C TYR A 531 -14.31 -51.31 35.85
N GLY A 532 -15.56 -50.88 36.13
CA GLY A 532 -15.86 -50.09 37.32
C GLY A 532 -17.14 -49.26 37.27
N LYS A 533 -18.25 -49.86 37.72
CA LYS A 533 -19.48 -49.27 38.29
C LYS A 533 -20.23 -48.13 37.56
N ARG A 534 -21.52 -48.44 37.36
CA ARG A 534 -22.71 -47.62 37.02
C ARG A 534 -23.02 -47.42 35.54
N SER A 535 -23.92 -48.29 35.09
CA SER A 535 -24.77 -48.19 33.91
C SER A 535 -25.49 -46.83 33.84
N VAL A 536 -25.25 -46.10 32.75
CA VAL A 536 -26.23 -45.18 32.16
C VAL A 536 -26.43 -45.65 30.72
N ASN A 537 -27.66 -46.06 30.41
CA ASN A 537 -28.10 -46.53 29.10
C ASN A 537 -27.82 -45.47 28.01
N ASN A 538 -26.82 -45.73 27.15
CA ASN A 538 -26.73 -45.11 25.82
C ASN A 538 -27.17 -46.12 24.76
N LYS A 539 -28.47 -46.43 24.75
CA LYS A 539 -29.14 -47.01 23.58
C LYS A 539 -29.73 -45.86 22.78
N GLY A 540 -29.07 -45.47 21.69
CA GLY A 540 -29.67 -44.59 20.68
C GLY A 540 -28.84 -43.42 20.16
N VAL A 541 -27.52 -43.52 19.99
CA VAL A 541 -26.80 -42.59 19.09
C VAL A 541 -26.84 -43.19 17.70
N SER A 542 -27.56 -42.54 16.78
CA SER A 542 -27.78 -43.03 15.42
C SER A 542 -26.48 -43.10 14.63
N VAL A 543 -26.09 -44.32 14.23
CA VAL A 543 -24.94 -44.62 13.33
C VAL A 543 -25.16 -44.09 11.90
N LYS A 544 -26.39 -43.69 11.54
CA LYS A 544 -26.73 -43.26 10.17
C LYS A 544 -26.19 -41.88 9.76
N PHE A 545 -25.82 -41.01 10.71
CA PHE A 545 -25.26 -39.69 10.39
C PHE A 545 -23.73 -39.63 10.47
N SER A 546 -23.06 -40.61 11.11
CA SER A 546 -21.60 -40.63 11.28
C SER A 546 -20.86 -40.98 9.98
N GLU A 547 -21.38 -41.90 9.17
CA GLU A 547 -20.75 -42.37 7.91
C GLU A 547 -20.56 -41.22 6.88
N SER A 548 -21.54 -40.32 6.79
CA SER A 548 -21.42 -39.16 5.89
C SER A 548 -20.33 -38.17 6.34
N SER A 549 -20.13 -38.06 7.65
CA SER A 549 -19.15 -37.15 8.27
C SER A 549 -17.73 -37.72 8.25
N THR A 550 -17.55 -39.02 8.51
CA THR A 550 -16.27 -39.74 8.37
C THR A 550 -15.82 -39.69 6.92
N GLN A 551 -16.73 -39.93 5.96
CA GLN A 551 -16.42 -39.86 4.54
C GLN A 551 -16.09 -38.44 4.07
N ALA A 552 -16.60 -37.39 4.73
CA ALA A 552 -16.17 -36.01 4.49
C ALA A 552 -14.73 -35.77 5.00
N VAL A 553 -14.38 -36.31 6.16
CA VAL A 553 -13.01 -36.25 6.73
C VAL A 553 -12.02 -37.01 5.85
N ILE A 554 -12.36 -38.21 5.38
CA ILE A 554 -11.55 -39.01 4.44
C ILE A 554 -11.29 -38.21 3.15
N ARG A 555 -12.35 -37.65 2.56
CA ARG A 555 -12.23 -36.79 1.37
C ARG A 555 -11.34 -35.57 1.63
N ALA A 556 -11.48 -34.93 2.79
CA ALA A 556 -10.64 -33.81 3.18
C ALA A 556 -9.16 -34.22 3.35
N ALA A 557 -8.87 -35.39 3.93
CA ALA A 557 -7.52 -35.92 4.08
C ALA A 557 -6.86 -36.18 2.72
N TYR A 558 -7.58 -36.76 1.75
CA TYR A 558 -7.09 -36.91 0.38
C TYR A 558 -6.81 -35.56 -0.28
N LEU A 559 -7.73 -34.59 -0.15
CA LEU A 559 -7.54 -33.24 -0.68
C LEU A 559 -6.35 -32.53 -0.05
N GLN A 560 -6.10 -32.73 1.24
CA GLN A 560 -4.95 -32.12 1.91
C GLN A 560 -3.63 -32.75 1.44
N VAL A 561 -3.51 -34.08 1.51
CA VAL A 561 -2.26 -34.80 1.25
C VAL A 561 -1.91 -34.78 -0.24
N PHE A 562 -2.88 -35.07 -1.12
CA PHE A 562 -2.66 -35.14 -2.56
C PHE A 562 -2.98 -33.84 -3.29
N GLY A 563 -3.71 -32.90 -2.68
CA GLY A 563 -4.17 -31.67 -3.32
C GLY A 563 -5.40 -31.82 -4.21
N ARG A 564 -5.81 -33.06 -4.52
CA ARG A 564 -6.92 -33.40 -5.43
C ARG A 564 -7.64 -34.66 -4.98
N ALA A 565 -8.85 -34.87 -5.52
CA ALA A 565 -9.47 -36.17 -5.46
C ALA A 565 -8.61 -37.19 -6.25
N VAL A 566 -8.36 -38.33 -5.61
CA VAL A 566 -7.58 -39.43 -6.16
C VAL A 566 -8.50 -40.31 -7.02
N TYR A 567 -7.96 -40.93 -8.08
CA TYR A 567 -8.75 -41.82 -8.95
C TYR A 567 -9.19 -43.08 -8.17
N ASP A 568 -10.28 -43.74 -8.57
CA ASP A 568 -10.85 -44.82 -7.74
C ASP A 568 -9.87 -45.99 -7.50
N GLY A 569 -9.07 -46.34 -8.51
CA GLY A 569 -8.01 -47.37 -8.39
C GLY A 569 -6.77 -46.94 -7.59
N GLN A 570 -6.69 -45.67 -7.20
CA GLN A 570 -5.57 -45.10 -6.44
C GLN A 570 -5.93 -44.87 -4.95
N ARG A 571 -7.19 -45.11 -4.56
CA ARG A 571 -7.65 -44.99 -3.17
C ARG A 571 -7.12 -46.15 -2.31
N LEU A 572 -6.84 -45.85 -1.04
CA LEU A 572 -6.40 -46.85 -0.07
C LEU A 572 -7.61 -47.37 0.71
N LYS A 573 -8.50 -48.10 0.02
CA LYS A 573 -9.80 -48.57 0.56
C LYS A 573 -9.64 -49.33 1.89
N PHE A 574 -8.57 -50.12 2.04
CA PHE A 574 -8.28 -50.83 3.29
C PHE A 574 -8.00 -49.89 4.47
N ASP A 575 -7.25 -48.80 4.25
CA ASP A 575 -6.96 -47.83 5.30
C ASP A 575 -8.16 -46.92 5.60
N GLU A 576 -9.01 -46.66 4.60
CA GLU A 576 -10.29 -45.97 4.79
C GLU A 576 -11.20 -46.75 5.75
N ILE A 577 -11.38 -48.06 5.51
CA ILE A 577 -12.18 -48.94 6.38
C ILE A 577 -11.62 -48.95 7.82
N LYS A 578 -10.29 -48.97 7.98
CA LYS A 578 -9.66 -48.93 9.31
C LYS A 578 -9.94 -47.62 10.05
N LEU A 579 -9.96 -46.50 9.34
CA LEU A 579 -10.29 -45.20 9.91
C LEU A 579 -11.78 -45.15 10.29
N GLU A 580 -12.67 -45.68 9.44
CA GLU A 580 -14.11 -45.76 9.71
C GLU A 580 -14.43 -46.66 10.92
N ASN A 581 -13.70 -47.76 11.08
CA ASN A 581 -13.79 -48.66 12.23
C ASN A 581 -13.15 -48.08 13.51
N GLY A 582 -12.40 -46.99 13.42
CA GLY A 582 -11.66 -46.41 14.56
C GLY A 582 -10.41 -47.17 14.97
N GLU A 583 -9.87 -48.05 14.11
CA GLU A 583 -8.61 -48.78 14.36
C GLU A 583 -7.38 -47.88 14.26
N ILE A 584 -7.49 -46.77 13.52
CA ILE A 584 -6.42 -45.78 13.32
C ILE A 584 -6.93 -44.36 13.53
N THR A 585 -6.05 -43.47 14.00
CA THR A 585 -6.32 -42.04 14.13
C THR A 585 -6.12 -41.32 12.79
N ILE A 586 -6.47 -40.02 12.71
CA ILE A 586 -6.33 -39.22 11.49
C ILE A 586 -4.86 -38.99 11.20
N ARG A 587 -4.04 -38.81 12.24
CA ARG A 587 -2.59 -38.75 12.11
C ARG A 587 -2.03 -40.02 11.48
N GLU A 588 -2.46 -41.20 11.94
CA GLU A 588 -1.99 -42.46 11.39
C GLU A 588 -2.52 -42.71 9.97
N PHE A 589 -3.77 -42.30 9.68
CA PHE A 589 -4.30 -42.30 8.32
C PHE A 589 -3.47 -41.40 7.40
N VAL A 590 -3.17 -40.16 7.80
CA VAL A 590 -2.28 -39.23 7.06
C VAL A 590 -0.87 -39.82 6.90
N ARG A 591 -0.33 -40.50 7.92
CA ARG A 591 0.96 -41.22 7.84
C ARG A 591 0.93 -42.27 6.72
N ARG A 592 -0.12 -43.09 6.64
CA ARG A 592 -0.27 -44.11 5.60
C ARG A 592 -0.48 -43.51 4.20
N LEU A 593 -1.28 -42.45 4.08
CA LEU A 593 -1.44 -41.72 2.81
C LEU A 593 -0.09 -41.16 2.33
N ALA A 594 0.68 -40.53 3.22
CA ALA A 594 1.97 -39.94 2.88
C ALA A 594 3.06 -40.99 2.58
N LYS A 595 3.01 -42.17 3.22
CA LYS A 595 3.91 -43.29 2.92
C LYS A 595 3.49 -44.13 1.70
N SER A 596 2.35 -43.83 1.08
CA SER A 596 1.87 -44.57 -0.09
C SER A 596 2.82 -44.46 -1.30
N ASN A 597 2.84 -45.51 -2.12
CA ASN A 597 3.60 -45.51 -3.37
C ASN A 597 3.16 -44.38 -4.32
N LEU A 598 1.86 -44.06 -4.32
CA LEU A 598 1.31 -42.95 -5.10
C LEU A 598 1.94 -41.61 -4.66
N PHE A 599 1.93 -41.30 -3.36
CA PHE A 599 2.49 -40.06 -2.86
C PHE A 599 3.99 -39.94 -3.16
N ARG A 600 4.75 -41.04 -2.98
CA ARG A 600 6.18 -41.10 -3.31
C ARG A 600 6.43 -40.84 -4.81
N SER A 601 5.66 -41.47 -5.69
CA SER A 601 5.80 -41.29 -7.15
C SER A 601 5.55 -39.84 -7.58
N LEU A 602 4.58 -39.17 -6.94
CA LEU A 602 4.18 -37.81 -7.28
C LEU A 602 5.13 -36.75 -6.73
N TYR A 603 5.55 -36.88 -5.47
CA TYR A 603 6.19 -35.78 -4.71
C TYR A 603 7.59 -36.07 -4.20
N TRP A 604 8.12 -37.28 -4.41
CA TRP A 604 9.48 -37.62 -4.03
C TRP A 604 10.36 -37.95 -5.23
N THR A 605 9.95 -38.94 -6.04
CA THR A 605 10.78 -39.47 -7.14
C THR A 605 10.98 -38.49 -8.28
N SER A 606 9.98 -37.65 -8.58
CA SER A 606 9.96 -36.73 -9.71
C SER A 606 10.65 -35.38 -9.44
N LEU A 607 10.94 -35.09 -8.17
CA LEU A 607 11.37 -33.77 -7.70
C LEU A 607 12.79 -33.81 -7.14
N TYR A 608 13.47 -32.66 -7.21
CA TYR A 608 14.72 -32.46 -6.48
C TYR A 608 14.48 -32.59 -4.97
N VAL A 609 15.38 -33.26 -4.25
CA VAL A 609 15.20 -33.63 -2.83
C VAL A 609 14.76 -32.45 -1.95
N MET A 610 15.33 -31.26 -2.11
CA MET A 610 14.88 -30.07 -1.34
C MET A 610 13.50 -29.56 -1.73
N LYS A 611 13.16 -29.63 -3.02
CA LYS A 611 11.80 -29.31 -3.50
C LYS A 611 10.78 -30.30 -2.93
N SER A 612 11.14 -31.59 -2.87
CA SER A 612 10.32 -32.62 -2.25
C SER A 612 10.09 -32.35 -0.76
N ILE A 613 11.17 -32.10 -0.01
CA ILE A 613 11.08 -31.83 1.44
C ILE A 613 10.24 -30.58 1.72
N GLU A 614 10.48 -29.47 1.00
CA GLU A 614 9.72 -28.23 1.17
C GLU A 614 8.23 -28.43 0.86
N TYR A 615 7.91 -29.16 -0.21
CA TYR A 615 6.51 -29.44 -0.57
C TYR A 615 5.81 -30.37 0.42
N ILE A 616 6.47 -31.45 0.85
CA ILE A 616 5.95 -32.38 1.85
C ILE A 616 5.70 -31.65 3.18
N HIS A 617 6.65 -30.82 3.59
CA HIS A 617 6.54 -30.01 4.80
C HIS A 617 5.30 -29.09 4.76
N ARG A 618 5.05 -28.44 3.62
CA ARG A 618 3.84 -27.63 3.41
C ARG A 618 2.54 -28.44 3.51
N ARG A 619 2.52 -29.66 2.97
CA ARG A 619 1.33 -30.54 2.98
C ARG A 619 1.01 -31.12 4.36
N LEU A 620 2.03 -31.52 5.11
CA LEU A 620 1.85 -32.19 6.40
C LEU A 620 1.77 -31.21 7.57
N LEU A 621 2.60 -30.14 7.58
CA LEU A 621 2.60 -29.15 8.66
C LEU A 621 1.79 -27.89 8.34
N GLY A 622 1.31 -27.74 7.10
CA GLY A 622 0.53 -26.56 6.70
C GLY A 622 1.36 -25.29 6.55
N ARG A 623 2.69 -25.35 6.54
CA ARG A 623 3.57 -24.19 6.39
C ARG A 623 4.84 -24.51 5.62
N PRO A 624 5.48 -23.52 4.97
CA PRO A 624 6.86 -23.66 4.49
C PRO A 624 7.86 -23.85 5.63
N THR A 625 9.06 -24.28 5.27
CA THR A 625 10.18 -24.28 6.22
C THR A 625 10.56 -22.85 6.62
N TYR A 626 11.00 -22.69 7.85
CA TYR A 626 11.39 -21.39 8.40
C TYR A 626 12.74 -20.92 7.85
N GLY A 627 13.67 -21.81 7.58
CA GLY A 627 15.00 -21.42 7.18
C GLY A 627 15.96 -22.59 7.15
N ARG A 628 17.25 -22.28 7.05
CA ARG A 628 18.27 -23.27 6.65
C ARG A 628 18.44 -24.43 7.62
N GLN A 629 18.35 -24.18 8.93
CA GLN A 629 18.54 -25.23 9.93
C GLN A 629 17.49 -26.32 9.83
N GLU A 630 16.22 -25.94 9.63
CA GLU A 630 15.09 -26.86 9.52
C GLU A 630 15.20 -27.69 8.24
N THR A 631 15.43 -27.05 7.09
CA THR A 631 15.60 -27.74 5.81
C THR A 631 16.80 -28.70 5.84
N ASN A 632 17.92 -28.30 6.44
CA ASN A 632 19.11 -29.16 6.54
C ASN A 632 18.88 -30.37 7.43
N LYS A 633 18.17 -30.21 8.55
CA LYS A 633 17.82 -31.33 9.43
C LYS A 633 17.07 -32.42 8.65
N TYR A 634 16.08 -32.03 7.86
CA TYR A 634 15.33 -32.98 7.04
C TYR A 634 16.15 -33.52 5.86
N PHE A 635 17.04 -32.71 5.27
CA PHE A 635 17.96 -33.19 4.24
C PHE A 635 18.92 -34.27 4.76
N ASP A 636 19.55 -34.05 5.90
CA ASP A 636 20.48 -34.99 6.51
C ASP A 636 19.77 -36.30 6.88
N LEU A 637 18.53 -36.19 7.35
CA LEU A 637 17.69 -37.34 7.63
C LEU A 637 17.32 -38.10 6.34
N ALA A 638 16.94 -37.39 5.28
CA ALA A 638 16.65 -37.96 3.97
C ALA A 638 17.86 -38.70 3.40
N ALA A 639 19.06 -38.11 3.51
CA ALA A 639 20.30 -38.70 3.02
C ALA A 639 20.67 -39.98 3.79
N LYS A 640 20.42 -40.03 5.11
CA LYS A 640 20.79 -41.17 5.97
C LYS A 640 19.76 -42.29 6.01
N LYS A 641 18.47 -41.95 6.07
CA LYS A 641 17.37 -42.90 6.37
C LYS A 641 16.30 -42.95 5.28
N GLY A 642 16.37 -42.11 4.25
CA GLY A 642 15.46 -42.10 3.12
C GLY A 642 14.09 -41.46 3.40
N PHE A 643 13.18 -41.64 2.44
CA PHE A 643 11.88 -40.97 2.37
C PHE A 643 10.96 -41.23 3.57
N TYR A 644 10.78 -42.50 3.97
CA TYR A 644 9.83 -42.85 5.04
C TYR A 644 10.19 -42.22 6.38
N ALA A 645 11.49 -42.15 6.69
CA ALA A 645 11.97 -41.52 7.91
C ALA A 645 11.65 -40.02 7.95
N VAL A 646 11.66 -39.32 6.80
CA VAL A 646 11.29 -37.89 6.71
C VAL A 646 9.81 -37.71 7.05
N ILE A 647 8.93 -38.57 6.53
CA ILE A 647 7.50 -38.52 6.85
C ILE A 647 7.26 -38.72 8.35
N ASP A 648 7.88 -39.75 8.92
CA ASP A 648 7.79 -40.01 10.36
C ASP A 648 8.31 -38.83 11.17
N ALA A 649 9.50 -38.32 10.83
CA ALA A 649 10.11 -37.20 11.55
C ALA A 649 9.30 -35.89 11.47
N ILE A 650 8.48 -35.69 10.43
CA ILE A 650 7.58 -34.53 10.32
C ILE A 650 6.32 -34.75 11.17
N LEU A 651 5.70 -35.92 11.05
CA LEU A 651 4.46 -36.22 11.78
C LEU A 651 4.70 -36.39 13.28
N ASP A 652 5.88 -36.84 13.70
CA ASP A 652 6.27 -37.04 15.11
C ASP A 652 6.79 -35.75 15.79
N THR A 653 6.72 -34.61 15.10
CA THR A 653 7.09 -33.32 15.72
C THR A 653 6.08 -32.86 16.78
N VAL A 654 6.59 -32.18 17.81
CA VAL A 654 5.75 -31.51 18.82
C VAL A 654 4.81 -30.49 18.16
N GLU A 655 5.27 -29.80 17.11
CA GLU A 655 4.43 -28.85 16.37
C GLU A 655 3.22 -29.52 15.73
N TYR A 656 3.38 -30.71 15.13
CA TYR A 656 2.25 -31.45 14.56
C TYR A 656 1.23 -31.82 15.65
N SER A 657 1.71 -32.40 16.75
CA SER A 657 0.86 -32.82 17.88
C SER A 657 0.09 -31.66 18.51
N GLU A 658 0.72 -30.51 18.74
CA GLU A 658 0.07 -29.33 19.32
C GLU A 658 -0.93 -28.66 18.37
N THR A 659 -0.75 -28.79 17.06
CA THR A 659 -1.55 -28.06 16.07
C THR A 659 -2.73 -28.86 15.52
N PHE A 660 -2.53 -30.16 15.28
CA PHE A 660 -3.54 -31.04 14.70
C PHE A 660 -3.99 -32.15 15.66
N GLY A 661 -3.12 -32.55 16.60
CA GLY A 661 -3.38 -33.71 17.47
C GLY A 661 -3.53 -35.00 16.66
N GLU A 662 -4.40 -35.89 17.15
CA GLU A 662 -4.70 -37.18 16.52
C GLU A 662 -5.96 -37.12 15.62
N ASP A 663 -6.79 -36.09 15.78
CA ASP A 663 -8.17 -36.08 15.27
C ASP A 663 -8.43 -35.04 14.17
N THR A 664 -7.51 -34.09 13.96
CA THR A 664 -7.68 -33.00 13.00
C THR A 664 -6.91 -33.29 11.71
N VAL A 665 -7.57 -33.10 10.57
CA VAL A 665 -6.91 -33.15 9.27
C VAL A 665 -5.98 -31.94 9.12
N PRO A 666 -4.72 -32.10 8.69
CA PRO A 666 -3.84 -30.97 8.45
C PRO A 666 -4.46 -29.95 7.49
N TYR A 667 -4.16 -28.67 7.72
CA TYR A 667 -4.65 -27.59 6.88
C TYR A 667 -3.55 -26.54 6.68
N GLU A 668 -3.63 -25.74 5.63
CA GLU A 668 -2.66 -24.67 5.35
C GLU A 668 -2.75 -23.57 6.43
N ARG A 669 -1.73 -23.48 7.28
CA ARG A 669 -1.60 -22.54 8.39
C ARG A 669 -0.84 -21.28 8.01
N TYR A 670 0.18 -21.37 7.16
CA TYR A 670 1.01 -20.21 6.78
C TYR A 670 1.21 -20.10 5.28
N LEU A 671 1.29 -18.85 4.82
CA LEU A 671 1.59 -18.45 3.45
C LEU A 671 2.89 -17.65 3.42
N THR A 672 3.54 -17.66 2.27
CA THR A 672 4.59 -16.68 1.99
C THR A 672 3.96 -15.34 1.54
N PRO A 673 4.66 -14.20 1.70
CA PRO A 673 4.24 -12.92 1.11
C PRO A 673 3.89 -13.02 -0.38
N ALA A 674 4.68 -13.75 -1.16
CA ALA A 674 4.40 -14.01 -2.58
C ALA A 674 3.07 -14.78 -2.78
N GLY A 675 2.84 -15.83 -2.00
CA GLY A 675 1.61 -16.61 -2.07
C GLY A 675 0.35 -15.88 -1.61
N LEU A 676 0.46 -14.99 -0.62
CA LEU A 676 -0.63 -14.10 -0.22
C LEU A 676 -0.97 -13.13 -1.37
N SER A 677 0.03 -12.46 -1.94
CA SER A 677 -0.17 -11.50 -3.04
C SER A 677 -0.87 -12.14 -4.25
N LEU A 678 -0.52 -13.39 -4.59
CA LEU A 678 -1.19 -14.15 -5.66
C LEU A 678 -2.70 -14.37 -5.43
N ARG A 679 -3.17 -14.27 -4.18
CA ARG A 679 -4.58 -14.45 -3.79
C ARG A 679 -5.29 -13.12 -3.59
N THR A 680 -4.65 -12.15 -2.94
CA THR A 680 -5.26 -10.88 -2.53
C THR A 680 -5.11 -9.74 -3.53
N SER A 681 -4.06 -9.76 -4.36
CA SER A 681 -3.75 -8.66 -5.29
C SER A 681 -4.39 -8.85 -6.67
N ARG A 682 -5.54 -9.56 -6.74
CA ARG A 682 -6.29 -9.73 -7.99
C ARG A 682 -7.29 -8.59 -8.11
N VAL A 683 -7.56 -8.11 -9.32
CA VAL A 683 -8.47 -6.98 -9.57
C VAL A 683 -9.83 -7.13 -8.86
N GLY A 684 -10.36 -8.35 -8.75
CA GLY A 684 -11.62 -8.62 -8.03
C GLY A 684 -11.50 -8.85 -6.50
N SER A 685 -10.31 -9.14 -5.97
CA SER A 685 -10.08 -9.25 -4.51
C SER A 685 -9.52 -7.97 -3.89
N ILE A 686 -8.95 -7.09 -4.71
CA ILE A 686 -8.82 -5.65 -4.45
C ILE A 686 -10.22 -5.01 -4.65
N ALA A 687 -11.26 -5.57 -4.04
CA ALA A 687 -12.59 -4.98 -4.04
C ALA A 687 -12.50 -3.69 -3.22
N ASP A 688 -12.39 -2.51 -3.85
CA ASP A 688 -12.52 -1.17 -3.24
C ASP A 688 -12.05 -1.07 -1.78
N LYS A 689 -10.92 -1.74 -1.50
CA LYS A 689 -10.24 -1.84 -0.20
C LYS A 689 -8.82 -1.31 -0.31
N GLY A 690 -8.53 -0.55 -1.38
CA GLY A 690 -7.94 0.73 -1.09
C GLY A 690 -8.95 1.44 -0.19
N MET A 691 -8.50 2.21 0.79
CA MET A 691 -9.24 3.39 1.17
C MET A 691 -9.85 3.93 -0.14
N PRO A 692 -11.19 3.98 -0.33
CA PRO A 692 -11.66 4.91 -1.32
C PRO A 692 -10.87 6.19 -1.00
N LYS A 693 -10.32 6.89 -2.01
CA LYS A 693 -10.35 8.33 -1.83
C LYS A 693 -11.79 8.52 -1.45
N VAL A 694 -12.06 8.80 -0.17
CA VAL A 694 -13.36 9.24 0.26
C VAL A 694 -13.45 10.59 -0.44
N ILE A 695 -13.71 10.55 -1.73
CA ILE A 695 -14.50 11.54 -2.40
C ILE A 695 -15.80 11.30 -1.66
N LEU A 696 -15.94 11.99 -0.52
CA LEU A 696 -17.26 12.30 -0.01
C LEU A 696 -17.99 12.75 -1.27
N GLU A 697 -19.04 12.05 -1.67
CA GLU A 697 -19.96 12.62 -2.64
C GLU A 697 -20.51 13.87 -1.95
N GLU A 698 -19.76 14.96 -2.05
CA GLU A 698 -20.19 16.26 -1.59
C GLU A 698 -21.37 16.58 -2.47
N THR A 699 -22.56 16.58 -1.85
CA THR A 699 -23.75 17.09 -2.49
C THR A 699 -23.39 18.46 -3.04
N PRO A 700 -23.48 18.68 -4.36
CA PRO A 700 -23.00 19.92 -4.93
C PRO A 700 -23.78 21.06 -4.26
N ARG A 701 -23.09 22.13 -3.87
CA ARG A 701 -23.61 23.19 -2.99
C ARG A 701 -24.99 23.75 -3.43
N PHE A 702 -25.32 23.71 -4.71
CA PHE A 702 -26.65 24.12 -5.20
C PHE A 702 -27.79 23.19 -4.73
N VAL A 703 -27.50 21.90 -4.53
CA VAL A 703 -28.42 20.91 -3.95
C VAL A 703 -28.59 21.18 -2.46
N GLU A 704 -27.51 21.49 -1.73
CA GLU A 704 -27.58 21.84 -0.31
C GLU A 704 -28.40 23.12 -0.06
N LEU A 705 -28.20 24.14 -0.90
CA LEU A 705 -28.96 25.40 -0.82
C LEU A 705 -30.44 25.24 -1.17
N GLY A 706 -30.81 24.19 -1.93
CA GLY A 706 -32.19 23.89 -2.31
C GLY A 706 -32.85 22.80 -1.45
N ALA A 707 -32.08 22.10 -0.61
CA ALA A 707 -32.58 21.02 0.21
C ALA A 707 -33.36 21.54 1.41
N VAL A 708 -34.47 20.87 1.72
CA VAL A 708 -35.27 21.17 2.89
C VAL A 708 -34.61 20.53 4.11
N GLU A 709 -34.24 21.33 5.11
CA GLU A 709 -33.46 20.90 6.29
C GLU A 709 -34.17 19.91 7.23
N GLY A 710 -35.46 19.63 7.03
CA GLY A 710 -36.25 18.79 7.95
C GLY A 710 -37.34 17.98 7.29
N ILE A 711 -37.70 16.86 7.92
CA ILE A 711 -38.85 16.04 7.56
C ILE A 711 -40.10 16.89 7.75
N ARG A 712 -40.79 17.19 6.66
CA ARG A 712 -42.07 17.91 6.71
C ARG A 712 -43.16 16.93 7.08
N THR A 713 -43.79 17.16 8.22
CA THR A 713 -44.99 16.43 8.61
C THR A 713 -46.18 16.94 7.82
N GLU A 714 -47.20 16.11 7.64
CA GLU A 714 -48.41 16.48 6.91
C GLU A 714 -49.07 17.78 7.42
N PRO A 715 -49.13 18.07 8.75
CA PRO A 715 -49.63 19.36 9.24
C PRO A 715 -48.80 20.58 8.79
N ASP A 716 -47.47 20.47 8.71
CA ASP A 716 -46.60 21.58 8.22
C ASP A 716 -46.81 21.81 6.73
N VAL A 717 -47.00 20.73 5.96
CA VAL A 717 -47.35 20.82 4.54
C VAL A 717 -48.71 21.51 4.36
N GLN A 718 -49.73 21.10 5.12
CA GLN A 718 -51.06 21.72 5.05
C GLN A 718 -51.04 23.19 5.47
N PHE A 719 -50.29 23.56 6.52
CA PHE A 719 -50.15 24.95 6.95
C PHE A 719 -49.57 25.83 5.83
N ARG A 720 -48.51 25.37 5.15
CA ARG A 720 -47.87 26.08 4.04
C ARG A 720 -48.73 26.15 2.80
N VAL A 721 -49.55 25.12 2.53
CA VAL A 721 -50.51 25.13 1.42
C VAL A 721 -51.62 26.18 1.65
N ASN A 722 -52.03 26.37 2.91
CA ASN A 722 -53.10 27.29 3.29
C ASN A 722 -52.64 28.75 3.50
N GLN A 723 -51.36 29.07 3.26
CA GLN A 723 -50.84 30.42 3.45
C GLN A 723 -51.37 31.40 2.37
N GLY A 724 -51.64 32.64 2.78
CA GLY A 724 -52.06 33.72 1.87
C GLY A 724 -53.58 34.01 1.89
N VAL A 725 -54.02 34.84 0.94
CA VAL A 725 -55.45 35.12 0.73
C VAL A 725 -56.11 33.87 0.15
N SER A 726 -57.37 33.62 0.53
CA SER A 726 -58.08 32.43 0.08
C SER A 726 -58.16 32.34 -1.46
N LYS A 727 -58.02 31.12 -2.00
CA LYS A 727 -58.19 30.82 -3.43
C LYS A 727 -59.57 31.25 -3.98
N LYS A 728 -60.55 31.50 -3.10
CA LYS A 728 -61.87 32.05 -3.49
C LYS A 728 -61.74 33.34 -4.30
N ARG A 729 -60.71 34.16 -4.07
CA ARG A 729 -60.45 35.36 -4.85
C ARG A 729 -60.23 35.06 -6.33
N GLU A 730 -59.45 34.02 -6.65
CA GLU A 730 -59.18 33.58 -8.02
C GLU A 730 -60.39 32.85 -8.62
N GLN A 731 -61.18 32.18 -7.79
CA GLN A 731 -62.32 31.36 -8.22
C GLN A 731 -63.65 32.11 -8.35
N THR A 732 -63.71 33.41 -8.04
CA THR A 732 -64.96 34.19 -8.09
C THR A 732 -65.36 34.53 -9.54
N LYS A 733 -66.53 34.06 -9.98
CA LYS A 733 -67.08 34.36 -11.32
C LYS A 733 -67.84 35.68 -11.31
N VAL A 734 -67.51 36.57 -12.24
CA VAL A 734 -68.20 37.86 -12.44
C VAL A 734 -69.25 37.72 -13.54
N PHE A 735 -70.49 38.11 -13.27
CA PHE A 735 -71.60 38.06 -14.24
C PHE A 735 -71.82 39.45 -14.84
N LYS A 736 -71.79 39.54 -16.18
CA LYS A 736 -72.01 40.77 -16.94
C LYS A 736 -73.09 40.58 -18.00
N LEU A 737 -74.00 41.55 -18.11
CA LEU A 737 -75.04 41.60 -19.13
C LEU A 737 -74.51 42.37 -20.36
N THR A 738 -73.91 41.64 -21.30
CA THR A 738 -73.36 42.25 -22.53
C THR A 738 -74.30 42.23 -23.73
N ASN A 739 -75.30 41.34 -23.74
CA ASN A 739 -76.22 41.16 -24.84
C ASN A 739 -77.60 40.69 -24.34
N LEU A 740 -78.67 41.26 -24.91
CA LEU A 740 -80.07 40.95 -24.61
C LEU A 740 -80.67 39.83 -25.50
N SER A 741 -79.96 39.41 -26.56
CA SER A 741 -80.48 38.39 -27.50
C SER A 741 -80.53 36.99 -26.89
N ASP A 742 -79.64 36.70 -25.92
CA ASP A 742 -79.58 35.40 -25.26
C ASP A 742 -80.45 35.35 -24.01
N LYS A 743 -81.70 34.92 -24.20
CA LYS A 743 -82.69 34.77 -23.12
C LYS A 743 -82.25 33.75 -22.06
N SER A 744 -81.38 32.80 -22.40
CA SER A 744 -80.89 31.79 -21.44
C SER A 744 -79.85 32.39 -20.50
N ASN A 745 -78.90 33.15 -21.04
CA ASN A 745 -77.91 33.87 -20.25
C ASN A 745 -78.55 34.97 -19.40
N LEU A 746 -79.58 35.66 -19.92
CA LEU A 746 -80.34 36.65 -19.15
C LEU A 746 -80.97 36.03 -17.89
N LYS A 747 -81.58 34.84 -18.01
CA LYS A 747 -82.09 34.10 -16.83
C LYS A 747 -80.99 33.72 -15.84
N VAL A 748 -79.79 33.37 -16.32
CA VAL A 748 -78.63 33.06 -15.45
C VAL A 748 -78.15 34.30 -14.72
N ILE A 749 -78.08 35.45 -15.39
CA ILE A 749 -77.67 36.73 -14.81
C ILE A 749 -78.72 37.23 -13.80
N ALA A 750 -80.00 37.16 -14.14
CA ALA A 750 -81.09 37.47 -13.20
C ALA A 750 -81.03 36.56 -11.97
N GLY A 751 -80.81 35.25 -12.17
CA GLY A 751 -80.54 34.28 -11.10
C GLY A 751 -79.33 34.65 -10.24
N ALA A 752 -78.23 35.12 -10.85
CA ALA A 752 -77.05 35.58 -10.13
C ALA A 752 -77.32 36.85 -9.31
N ALA A 753 -78.10 37.79 -9.86
CA ALA A 753 -78.53 38.99 -9.16
C ALA A 753 -79.42 38.66 -7.95
N TYR A 754 -80.33 37.70 -8.09
CA TYR A 754 -81.12 37.19 -6.96
C TYR A 754 -80.24 36.60 -5.87
N ARG A 755 -79.29 35.72 -6.24
CA ARG A 755 -78.36 35.12 -5.26
C ARG A 755 -77.47 36.15 -4.59
N GLN A 756 -77.08 37.22 -5.27
CA GLN A 756 -76.26 38.26 -4.69
C GLN A 756 -77.04 39.12 -3.69
N ILE A 757 -78.24 39.56 -4.07
CA ILE A 757 -79.05 40.51 -3.28
C ILE A 757 -79.77 39.80 -2.13
N PHE A 758 -80.29 38.60 -2.37
CA PHE A 758 -81.04 37.83 -1.38
C PHE A 758 -80.19 36.74 -0.69
N GLU A 759 -78.91 36.63 -1.01
CA GLU A 759 -77.96 35.59 -0.56
C GLU A 759 -78.29 34.15 -0.97
N ARG A 760 -79.43 33.93 -1.64
CA ARG A 760 -79.95 32.62 -2.07
C ARG A 760 -80.89 32.76 -3.26
N ASP A 761 -81.20 31.64 -3.90
CA ASP A 761 -82.22 31.61 -4.94
C ASP A 761 -83.61 31.90 -4.33
N ILE A 762 -84.42 32.68 -5.06
CA ILE A 762 -85.74 33.16 -4.60
C ILE A 762 -86.89 32.19 -4.87
N ALA A 763 -86.72 31.23 -5.79
CA ALA A 763 -87.78 30.31 -6.22
C ALA A 763 -88.55 29.60 -5.09
N PRO A 764 -87.93 29.22 -3.95
CA PRO A 764 -88.65 28.54 -2.86
C PRO A 764 -89.50 29.47 -1.96
N TYR A 765 -89.33 30.80 -2.05
CA TYR A 765 -89.86 31.75 -1.05
C TYR A 765 -90.79 32.81 -1.64
N VAL A 766 -90.95 32.81 -2.95
CA VAL A 766 -91.82 33.74 -3.68
C VAL A 766 -93.16 33.06 -3.93
N VAL A 767 -94.24 33.59 -3.33
CA VAL A 767 -95.60 33.02 -3.40
C VAL A 767 -96.43 33.64 -4.54
N LYS A 768 -95.95 34.72 -5.18
CA LYS A 768 -96.57 35.44 -6.31
C LYS A 768 -95.51 35.94 -7.32
N ASN A 769 -95.92 36.28 -8.54
CA ASN A 769 -95.06 36.79 -9.65
C ASN A 769 -94.39 38.18 -9.38
N GLU A 770 -93.80 38.41 -8.21
CA GLU A 770 -93.33 39.73 -7.72
C GLU A 770 -92.26 40.40 -8.61
N PHE A 771 -91.38 39.62 -9.24
CA PHE A 771 -90.28 40.16 -10.06
C PHE A 771 -90.45 39.95 -11.57
N THR A 772 -91.56 39.36 -12.00
CA THR A 772 -91.81 39.09 -13.43
C THR A 772 -91.86 40.37 -14.26
N GLU A 773 -92.35 41.48 -13.70
CA GLU A 773 -92.32 42.79 -14.34
C GLU A 773 -90.89 43.31 -14.52
N LEU A 774 -90.05 43.21 -13.50
CA LEU A 774 -88.64 43.65 -13.58
C LEU A 774 -87.83 42.77 -14.54
N GLU A 775 -88.06 41.45 -14.54
CA GLU A 775 -87.42 40.54 -15.50
C GLU A 775 -87.84 40.84 -16.93
N SER A 776 -89.12 41.14 -17.16
CA SER A 776 -89.64 41.50 -18.47
C SER A 776 -89.07 42.84 -18.95
N LYS A 777 -89.01 43.84 -18.06
CA LYS A 777 -88.39 45.14 -18.36
C LYS A 777 -86.90 45.00 -18.69
N LEU A 778 -86.16 44.19 -17.93
CA LEU A 778 -84.75 43.91 -18.22
C LEU A 778 -84.59 43.14 -19.55
N GLY A 779 -85.48 42.18 -19.82
CA GLY A 779 -85.51 41.41 -21.06
C GLY A 779 -85.82 42.22 -22.31
N ASN A 780 -86.65 43.25 -22.18
CA ASN A 780 -87.00 44.18 -23.25
C ASN A 780 -85.98 45.32 -23.42
N GLY A 781 -85.01 45.45 -22.51
CA GLY A 781 -84.05 46.56 -22.49
C GLY A 781 -84.65 47.89 -22.04
N GLU A 782 -85.80 47.87 -21.34
CA GLU A 782 -86.44 49.06 -20.76
C GLU A 782 -85.70 49.58 -19.53
N ILE A 783 -84.96 48.70 -18.84
CA ILE A 783 -84.12 49.02 -17.68
C ILE A 783 -82.74 48.36 -17.84
N ASN A 784 -81.69 48.97 -17.28
CA ASN A 784 -80.35 48.36 -17.23
C ASN A 784 -80.21 47.40 -16.02
N LEU A 785 -79.09 46.67 -15.93
CA LEU A 785 -78.89 45.70 -14.84
C LEU A 785 -78.77 46.41 -13.47
N LYS A 786 -78.22 47.63 -13.45
CA LYS A 786 -78.17 48.49 -12.27
C LYS A 786 -79.57 48.84 -11.75
N GLU A 787 -80.48 49.29 -12.62
CA GLU A 787 -81.87 49.61 -12.31
C GLU A 787 -82.66 48.36 -11.91
N PHE A 788 -82.34 47.21 -12.51
CA PHE A 788 -82.86 45.93 -12.07
C PHE A 788 -82.44 45.62 -10.63
N ILE A 789 -81.15 45.78 -10.28
CA ILE A 789 -80.63 45.58 -8.92
C ILE A 789 -81.25 46.57 -7.92
N GLU A 790 -81.41 47.83 -8.32
CA GLU A 790 -82.12 48.84 -7.52
C GLU A 790 -83.58 48.45 -7.29
N GLY A 791 -84.28 47.99 -8.33
CA GLY A 791 -85.64 47.47 -8.24
C GLY A 791 -85.77 46.29 -7.28
N LEU A 792 -84.79 45.37 -7.28
CA LEU A 792 -84.75 44.27 -6.33
C LEU A 792 -84.52 44.74 -4.89
N GLY A 793 -83.66 45.73 -4.67
CA GLY A 793 -83.39 46.29 -3.35
C GLY A 793 -84.53 47.10 -2.73
N ILE A 794 -85.43 47.65 -3.56
CA ILE A 794 -86.61 48.43 -3.10
C ILE A 794 -87.84 47.53 -2.90
N SER A 795 -87.74 46.26 -3.27
CA SER A 795 -88.87 45.32 -3.20
C SER A 795 -89.38 45.07 -1.78
N SER A 796 -90.67 44.71 -1.69
CA SER A 796 -91.30 44.26 -0.43
C SER A 796 -90.59 43.04 0.16
N LEU A 797 -90.02 42.18 -0.69
CA LEU A 797 -89.28 40.99 -0.25
C LEU A 797 -87.96 41.37 0.43
N TYR A 798 -87.20 42.31 -0.15
CA TYR A 798 -85.95 42.77 0.44
C TYR A 798 -86.20 43.47 1.78
N LEU A 799 -87.26 44.28 1.84
CA LEU A 799 -87.76 44.90 3.07
C LEU A 799 -88.05 43.85 4.17
N LYS A 800 -88.73 42.76 3.82
CA LYS A 800 -89.09 41.69 4.77
C LYS A 800 -87.88 40.90 5.27
N GLU A 801 -86.91 40.61 4.41
CA GLU A 801 -85.77 39.75 4.77
C GLU A 801 -84.60 40.50 5.42
N PHE A 802 -84.25 41.69 4.91
CA PHE A 802 -82.98 42.36 5.27
C PHE A 802 -83.16 43.73 5.93
N TYR A 803 -84.39 44.27 5.98
CA TYR A 803 -84.69 45.53 6.67
C TYR A 803 -85.48 45.34 7.97
N ALA A 804 -86.67 44.74 7.90
CA ALA A 804 -87.56 44.60 9.05
C ALA A 804 -86.99 43.82 10.26
N PRO A 805 -86.21 42.73 10.10
CA PRO A 805 -85.74 41.94 11.24
C PRO A 805 -84.44 42.47 11.87
N TYR A 806 -83.83 43.52 11.31
CA TYR A 806 -82.47 43.94 11.67
C TYR A 806 -82.40 45.43 12.05
N PRO A 807 -81.52 45.83 13.00
CA PRO A 807 -81.31 47.25 13.30
C PRO A 807 -80.59 47.95 12.15
N ASN A 808 -80.76 49.27 12.02
CA ASN A 808 -80.17 50.07 10.94
C ASN A 808 -78.67 49.83 10.73
N THR A 809 -77.89 49.61 11.80
CA THR A 809 -76.45 49.31 11.68
C THR A 809 -76.17 48.00 10.95
N LYS A 810 -76.99 46.96 11.21
CA LYS A 810 -76.91 45.68 10.49
C LYS A 810 -77.44 45.80 9.07
N VAL A 811 -78.50 46.59 8.86
CA VAL A 811 -79.02 46.91 7.52
C VAL A 811 -77.95 47.59 6.68
N ILE A 812 -77.16 48.50 7.25
CA ILE A 812 -76.05 49.16 6.56
C ILE A 812 -74.99 48.14 6.14
N GLU A 813 -74.58 47.29 7.07
CA GLU A 813 -73.59 46.24 6.84
C GLU A 813 -74.02 45.24 5.74
N LEU A 814 -75.28 44.80 5.78
CA LEU A 814 -75.86 43.92 4.77
C LEU A 814 -76.03 44.67 3.44
N GLY A 815 -76.49 45.91 3.46
CA GLY A 815 -76.60 46.76 2.28
C GLY A 815 -75.27 46.90 1.54
N THR A 816 -74.19 47.25 2.24
CA THR A 816 -72.86 47.34 1.60
C THR A 816 -72.37 45.98 1.11
N LYS A 817 -72.72 44.88 1.79
CA LYS A 817 -72.41 43.50 1.34
C LYS A 817 -73.14 43.17 0.02
N HIS A 818 -74.44 43.43 -0.06
CA HIS A 818 -75.25 43.08 -1.23
C HIS A 818 -74.93 43.96 -2.44
N PHE A 819 -74.87 45.28 -2.25
CA PHE A 819 -74.78 46.23 -3.35
C PHE A 819 -73.35 46.66 -3.68
N LEU A 820 -72.44 46.74 -2.69
CA LEU A 820 -71.05 47.21 -2.90
C LEU A 820 -70.00 46.09 -2.85
N GLY A 821 -70.40 44.88 -2.44
CA GLY A 821 -69.52 43.73 -2.39
C GLY A 821 -68.54 43.72 -1.22
N ARG A 822 -68.79 44.52 -0.16
CA ARG A 822 -67.83 44.80 0.93
C ARG A 822 -68.51 45.19 2.25
N ALA A 823 -67.73 45.23 3.33
CA ALA A 823 -68.14 45.87 4.58
C ALA A 823 -68.10 47.42 4.49
N PRO A 824 -68.71 48.14 5.45
CA PRO A 824 -68.55 49.59 5.58
C PRO A 824 -67.08 49.97 5.83
N LEU A 825 -66.60 51.03 5.17
CA LEU A 825 -65.19 51.46 5.17
C LEU A 825 -64.77 52.09 6.50
N ASP A 826 -65.59 53.02 7.00
CA ASP A 826 -65.29 53.85 8.16
C ASP A 826 -66.56 54.29 8.91
N GLN A 827 -66.36 55.01 10.02
CA GLN A 827 -67.48 55.52 10.82
C GLN A 827 -68.28 56.62 10.11
N ALA A 828 -67.66 57.34 9.18
CA ALA A 828 -68.33 58.41 8.43
C ALA A 828 -69.37 57.81 7.47
N GLU A 829 -69.03 56.69 6.82
CA GLU A 829 -69.94 55.95 5.96
C GLU A 829 -71.14 55.38 6.75
N ILE A 830 -70.88 54.76 7.92
CA ILE A 830 -71.95 54.27 8.81
C ILE A 830 -72.88 55.42 9.23
N ARG A 831 -72.33 56.57 9.63
CA ARG A 831 -73.13 57.74 10.02
C ARG A 831 -73.96 58.28 8.86
N LYS A 832 -73.37 58.40 7.67
CA LYS A 832 -74.04 58.86 6.45
C LYS A 832 -75.24 57.98 6.13
N TYR A 833 -75.06 56.66 6.09
CA TYR A 833 -76.16 55.75 5.77
C TYR A 833 -77.19 55.64 6.88
N ASN A 834 -76.79 55.72 8.14
CA ASN A 834 -77.74 55.73 9.26
C ASN A 834 -78.65 56.97 9.19
N GLN A 835 -78.09 58.14 8.85
CA GLN A 835 -78.87 59.36 8.64
C GLN A 835 -79.87 59.21 7.48
N ILE A 836 -79.45 58.61 6.36
CA ILE A 836 -80.34 58.36 5.21
C ILE A 836 -81.47 57.40 5.59
N LEU A 837 -81.15 56.29 6.26
CA LEU A 837 -82.16 55.33 6.73
C LEU A 837 -83.14 55.95 7.71
N ALA A 838 -82.67 56.80 8.62
CA ALA A 838 -83.51 57.46 9.62
C ALA A 838 -84.45 58.54 9.03
N THR A 839 -84.04 59.23 7.96
CA THR A 839 -84.79 60.36 7.40
C THR A 839 -85.63 60.01 6.17
N GLN A 840 -85.16 59.10 5.31
CA GLN A 840 -85.73 58.83 3.99
C GLN A 840 -86.09 57.35 3.75
N GLY A 841 -85.74 56.46 4.69
CA GLY A 841 -86.06 55.02 4.62
C GLY A 841 -85.19 54.21 3.64
N ILE A 842 -85.58 52.95 3.40
CA ILE A 842 -84.76 51.98 2.64
C ILE A 842 -84.56 52.39 1.17
N LYS A 843 -85.56 53.02 0.55
CA LYS A 843 -85.55 53.33 -0.88
C LYS A 843 -84.42 54.31 -1.22
N ALA A 844 -84.29 55.35 -0.41
CA ALA A 844 -83.19 56.30 -0.52
C ALA A 844 -81.83 55.69 -0.16
N PHE A 845 -81.80 54.75 0.80
CA PHE A 845 -80.57 54.05 1.19
C PHE A 845 -80.01 53.16 0.07
N VAL A 846 -80.86 52.36 -0.59
CA VAL A 846 -80.45 51.54 -1.75
C VAL A 846 -80.02 52.43 -2.91
N GLY A 847 -80.82 53.46 -3.24
CA GLY A 847 -80.48 54.43 -4.27
C GLY A 847 -79.15 55.14 -4.01
N ALA A 848 -78.82 55.46 -2.75
CA ALA A 848 -77.56 56.08 -2.38
C ALA A 848 -76.32 55.18 -2.60
N MET A 849 -76.48 53.86 -2.51
CA MET A 849 -75.39 52.90 -2.78
C MET A 849 -75.25 52.62 -4.29
N VAL A 850 -76.36 52.33 -4.96
CA VAL A 850 -76.37 51.96 -6.39
C VAL A 850 -75.98 53.15 -7.28
N ASN A 851 -76.35 54.38 -6.90
CA ASN A 851 -75.94 55.60 -7.59
C ASN A 851 -74.61 56.19 -7.09
N SER A 852 -73.86 55.47 -6.26
CA SER A 852 -72.55 55.92 -5.79
C SER A 852 -71.49 55.83 -6.90
N MET A 853 -70.49 56.72 -6.85
CA MET A 853 -69.33 56.67 -7.74
C MET A 853 -68.58 55.32 -7.63
N GLU A 854 -68.56 54.72 -6.45
CA GLU A 854 -67.93 53.42 -6.24
C GLU A 854 -68.65 52.31 -6.99
N TYR A 855 -69.98 52.27 -6.94
CA TYR A 855 -70.76 51.27 -7.67
C TYR A 855 -70.52 51.39 -9.18
N ALA A 856 -70.52 52.62 -9.70
CA ALA A 856 -70.22 52.88 -11.11
C ALA A 856 -68.81 52.42 -11.52
N GLN A 857 -67.80 52.64 -10.69
CA GLN A 857 -66.42 52.19 -10.96
C GLN A 857 -66.23 50.67 -10.83
N ALA A 858 -66.89 50.03 -9.87
CA ALA A 858 -66.71 48.61 -9.57
C ALA A 858 -67.56 47.69 -10.46
N PHE A 859 -68.78 48.10 -10.78
CA PHE A 859 -69.77 47.26 -11.47
C PHE A 859 -70.31 47.91 -12.76
N GLY A 860 -70.34 49.23 -12.84
CA GLY A 860 -70.95 49.95 -13.97
C GLY A 860 -72.46 49.71 -14.02
N GLU A 861 -73.03 49.67 -15.22
CA GLU A 861 -74.47 49.44 -15.42
C GLU A 861 -74.83 47.99 -15.77
N ASP A 862 -73.80 47.16 -16.05
CA ASP A 862 -73.97 45.85 -16.68
C ASP A 862 -73.44 44.68 -15.82
N THR A 863 -72.81 44.93 -14.66
CA THR A 863 -72.19 43.87 -13.84
C THR A 863 -73.00 43.60 -12.56
N VAL A 864 -73.26 42.32 -12.27
CA VAL A 864 -73.83 41.93 -10.97
C VAL A 864 -72.79 42.15 -9.87
N PRO A 865 -73.14 42.80 -8.73
CA PRO A 865 -72.25 42.90 -7.59
C PRO A 865 -71.71 41.54 -7.14
N TYR A 866 -70.46 41.52 -6.70
CA TYR A 866 -69.79 40.30 -6.26
C TYR A 866 -68.89 40.59 -5.06
N ASN A 867 -68.46 39.54 -4.34
CA ASN A 867 -67.56 39.68 -3.18
C ASN A 867 -66.20 40.26 -3.59
N ARG A 868 -65.87 41.44 -3.06
CA ARG A 868 -64.61 42.15 -3.35
C ARG A 868 -63.62 41.98 -2.20
N PHE A 869 -62.42 41.52 -2.54
CA PHE A 869 -61.29 41.38 -1.61
C PHE A 869 -60.48 42.69 -1.55
N LEU A 870 -61.04 43.72 -0.94
CA LEU A 870 -60.40 45.05 -0.84
C LEU A 870 -59.25 45.04 0.16
N THR A 871 -58.12 45.63 -0.23
CA THR A 871 -56.91 45.73 0.60
C THR A 871 -56.82 47.03 1.39
N LEU A 872 -57.44 48.11 0.90
CA LEU A 872 -57.48 49.44 1.52
C LEU A 872 -58.95 49.87 1.67
N PRO A 873 -59.37 50.41 2.83
CA PRO A 873 -58.67 50.57 4.11
C PRO A 873 -58.37 49.24 4.85
N ALA A 874 -57.39 49.25 5.76
CA ALA A 874 -56.85 48.02 6.41
C ALA A 874 -57.87 47.15 7.16
N ALA A 875 -58.91 47.75 7.74
CA ALA A 875 -59.97 47.01 8.44
C ALA A 875 -60.99 46.36 7.48
N ASN A 876 -61.00 46.76 6.20
CA ASN A 876 -62.04 46.35 5.28
C ASN A 876 -61.89 44.89 4.82
N PHE A 877 -60.66 44.41 4.60
CA PHE A 877 -60.39 43.02 4.24
C PHE A 877 -60.93 42.03 5.29
N PRO A 878 -60.51 42.08 6.58
CA PRO A 878 -60.99 41.13 7.57
C PRO A 878 -62.49 41.25 7.78
N ASN A 879 -63.05 42.46 7.83
CA ASN A 879 -64.50 42.66 8.03
C ASN A 879 -65.32 42.06 6.89
N SER A 880 -64.91 42.29 5.64
CA SER A 880 -65.59 41.72 4.46
C SER A 880 -65.47 40.19 4.44
N GLN A 881 -64.31 39.62 4.79
CA GLN A 881 -64.16 38.17 4.87
C GLN A 881 -65.03 37.55 5.96
N THR A 882 -65.14 38.19 7.12
CA THR A 882 -66.04 37.73 8.19
C THR A 882 -67.50 37.75 7.70
N LEU A 883 -67.92 38.79 6.99
CA LEU A 883 -69.27 38.92 6.45
C LEU A 883 -69.64 37.87 5.40
N TYR A 884 -68.72 37.56 4.49
CA TYR A 884 -68.96 36.57 3.43
C TYR A 884 -68.75 35.13 3.88
N ASN A 885 -67.99 34.89 4.94
CA ASN A 885 -67.84 33.55 5.52
C ASN A 885 -69.01 33.19 6.46
N LYS A 886 -69.80 34.17 6.90
CA LYS A 886 -71.03 33.93 7.64
C LYS A 886 -72.19 33.57 6.73
N LEU A 887 -72.91 32.50 7.09
CA LEU A 887 -74.12 32.08 6.39
C LEU A 887 -75.32 32.96 6.78
N THR A 888 -76.31 33.05 5.90
CA THR A 888 -77.54 33.79 6.13
C THR A 888 -78.23 33.31 7.41
N LYS A 889 -78.56 34.23 8.32
CA LYS A 889 -79.19 33.95 9.64
C LYS A 889 -78.34 33.05 10.58
N GLN A 890 -77.02 32.95 10.38
CA GLN A 890 -76.13 32.20 11.29
C GLN A 890 -76.11 32.80 12.71
N ASP A 891 -76.04 34.13 12.83
CA ASP A 891 -76.21 34.86 14.09
C ASP A 891 -76.82 36.25 13.86
N SER A 892 -77.32 36.88 14.93
CA SER A 892 -77.90 38.24 14.92
C SER A 892 -76.88 39.33 15.27
N LYS A 893 -75.59 38.97 15.41
CA LYS A 893 -74.52 39.90 15.79
C LYS A 893 -74.18 40.84 14.64
N VAL A 894 -73.92 42.10 14.96
CA VAL A 894 -73.38 43.11 14.02
C VAL A 894 -71.86 42.99 14.03
N GLU A 895 -71.20 42.75 12.88
CA GLU A 895 -69.72 42.63 12.88
C GLU A 895 -69.06 43.99 13.01
N ASN A 896 -69.64 44.99 12.34
CA ASN A 896 -69.18 46.36 12.39
C ASN A 896 -70.25 47.30 13.01
N PRO A 897 -70.44 47.30 14.35
CA PRO A 897 -71.42 48.18 14.99
C PRO A 897 -70.98 49.65 14.95
N SER A 898 -69.69 49.89 15.14
CA SER A 898 -69.02 51.18 15.01
C SER A 898 -67.51 50.96 15.05
N PHE A 899 -66.75 51.84 14.41
CA PHE A 899 -65.31 51.90 14.60
C PHE A 899 -64.98 52.54 15.96
N THR A 900 -63.91 52.06 16.59
CA THR A 900 -63.43 52.63 17.87
C THR A 900 -63.12 54.11 17.70
N THR A 901 -63.37 54.90 18.76
CA THR A 901 -63.12 56.33 18.73
C THR A 901 -61.62 56.59 18.58
N VAL A 902 -61.23 57.13 17.43
CA VAL A 902 -59.88 57.63 17.23
C VAL A 902 -59.79 58.97 17.95
N LYS A 903 -58.83 59.10 18.88
CA LYS A 903 -58.56 60.40 19.52
C LYS A 903 -58.27 61.43 18.42
N PRO A 904 -58.91 62.62 18.43
CA PRO A 904 -58.57 63.66 17.47
C PRO A 904 -57.07 63.97 17.57
N ARG A 905 -56.41 64.20 16.43
CA ARG A 905 -54.98 64.50 16.38
C ARG A 905 -54.60 65.79 17.13
N MET A 906 -55.57 66.56 17.62
CA MET A 906 -55.37 67.73 18.47
C MET A 906 -56.02 67.53 19.84
N ASP A 907 -55.24 67.81 20.88
CA ASP A 907 -55.57 67.59 22.28
C ASP A 907 -56.44 68.74 22.83
N ALA A 908 -57.63 68.42 23.32
CA ALA A 908 -58.58 69.40 23.89
C ALA A 908 -58.07 70.04 25.19
N SER A 909 -57.01 69.50 25.80
CA SER A 909 -56.30 70.05 26.96
C SER A 909 -55.49 71.32 26.66
N LYS A 910 -55.30 71.69 25.40
CA LYS A 910 -54.63 72.93 24.97
C LYS A 910 -55.59 74.12 24.79
N LEU A 911 -56.86 73.96 25.16
CA LEU A 911 -57.87 75.03 25.16
C LEU A 911 -57.83 75.77 26.52
N PRO A 912 -57.76 77.12 26.53
CA PRO A 912 -57.33 77.91 27.68
C PRO A 912 -58.25 77.87 28.92
N LEU A 913 -59.46 77.33 28.82
CA LEU A 913 -60.49 77.43 29.87
C LEU A 913 -60.72 76.14 30.67
N THR A 914 -60.18 75.00 30.25
CA THR A 914 -60.43 73.68 30.89
C THR A 914 -59.25 73.18 31.74
N GLY A 915 -58.08 73.84 31.67
CA GLY A 915 -56.85 73.41 32.35
C GLY A 915 -56.82 73.61 33.87
N LYS A 916 -57.63 74.51 34.43
CA LYS A 916 -57.67 74.76 35.89
C LYS A 916 -58.51 73.76 36.67
N ALA A 917 -59.61 73.26 36.10
CA ALA A 917 -60.50 72.30 36.78
C ALA A 917 -59.90 70.89 36.93
N ILE A 918 -58.94 70.53 36.07
CA ILE A 918 -58.30 69.21 36.06
C ILE A 918 -57.10 69.14 37.03
N ALA A 919 -56.54 70.30 37.41
CA ALA A 919 -55.46 70.36 38.40
C ALA A 919 -55.94 70.06 39.83
N ASP A 920 -57.17 70.45 40.17
CA ASP A 920 -57.75 70.25 41.50
C ASP A 920 -58.25 68.80 41.73
N GLN A 921 -58.65 68.09 40.67
CA GLN A 921 -59.03 66.66 40.76
C GLN A 921 -57.83 65.71 40.77
N ALA A 922 -56.64 66.17 40.37
CA ALA A 922 -55.41 65.36 40.39
C ALA A 922 -54.78 65.23 41.78
N ALA A 923 -55.19 66.06 42.75
CA ALA A 923 -54.72 66.00 44.14
C ALA A 923 -55.42 64.91 44.99
N GLU A 924 -56.63 64.48 44.62
CA GLU A 924 -57.37 63.40 45.31
C GLU A 924 -57.00 61.98 44.82
N ALA A 925 -56.27 61.84 43.72
CA ALA A 925 -55.95 60.54 43.11
C ALA A 925 -54.63 59.90 43.60
N LEU A 926 -54.01 60.43 44.67
CA LEU A 926 -52.74 59.95 45.25
C LEU A 926 -52.89 58.84 46.30
N GLN A 927 -53.85 57.91 46.11
CA GLN A 927 -53.86 56.62 46.82
C GLN A 927 -53.54 55.47 45.84
N MET A 928 -52.41 54.80 46.07
CA MET A 928 -51.95 53.63 45.31
C MET A 928 -52.76 52.37 45.67
N ASP A 929 -53.49 51.83 44.70
CA ASP A 929 -54.14 50.51 44.76
C ASP A 929 -53.11 49.39 44.51
N LYS A 930 -52.90 48.53 45.52
CA LYS A 930 -51.88 47.47 45.57
C LYS A 930 -52.32 46.13 44.95
N SER A 931 -53.38 46.11 44.14
CA SER A 931 -54.01 44.86 43.68
C SER A 931 -53.61 44.36 42.28
N ARG A 932 -52.64 44.97 41.56
CA ARG A 932 -52.25 44.53 40.20
C ARG A 932 -50.73 44.51 39.95
N PRO A 933 -50.13 43.35 39.59
CA PRO A 933 -48.71 43.28 39.22
C PRO A 933 -48.43 43.77 37.78
N LEU A 934 -47.34 44.52 37.68
CA LEU A 934 -46.84 45.37 36.57
C LEU A 934 -46.24 44.65 35.33
N PHE A 935 -46.63 43.42 35.00
CA PHE A 935 -45.78 42.55 34.13
C PHE A 935 -46.35 42.07 32.78
N ILE A 936 -47.32 42.75 32.15
CA ILE A 936 -47.89 42.30 30.85
C ILE A 936 -47.77 43.39 29.76
N GLU A 937 -46.67 44.13 29.68
CA GLU A 937 -46.39 45.02 28.53
C GLU A 937 -44.93 45.03 28.03
N LEU A 938 -44.15 43.97 28.32
CA LEU A 938 -42.81 43.77 27.76
C LEU A 938 -42.77 42.54 26.85
N GLY A 939 -43.50 42.63 25.74
CA GLY A 939 -43.42 41.60 24.72
C GLY A 939 -44.50 41.69 23.65
N ARG A 940 -44.32 42.57 22.66
CA ARG A 940 -44.44 42.17 21.25
C ARG A 940 -43.87 43.24 20.31
N SER A 941 -43.13 42.69 19.36
CA SER A 941 -42.43 43.28 18.23
C SER A 941 -43.35 44.01 17.25
N PHE A 942 -42.80 45.03 16.60
CA PHE A 942 -43.41 45.72 15.48
C PHE A 942 -43.69 44.77 14.31
N SER A 943 -44.88 44.96 13.73
CA SER A 943 -45.39 44.35 12.53
C SER A 943 -45.10 45.26 11.33
N ASN A 944 -43.98 45.07 10.65
CA ASN A 944 -43.84 45.44 9.23
C ASN A 944 -42.63 44.70 8.64
N GLY A 945 -42.88 43.81 7.68
CA GLY A 945 -41.84 43.11 6.93
C GLY A 945 -41.06 44.09 6.07
N GLY A 946 -39.74 44.13 6.26
CA GLY A 946 -38.83 45.05 5.58
C GLY A 946 -37.87 45.70 6.57
N GLY A 947 -36.97 44.88 7.14
CA GLY A 947 -35.99 45.34 8.11
C GLY A 947 -35.13 44.17 8.57
N GLN A 948 -34.07 43.91 7.83
CA GLN A 948 -33.03 42.96 8.16
C GLN A 948 -32.29 43.50 9.40
N SER A 949 -32.62 43.03 10.60
CA SER A 949 -31.77 43.28 11.76
C SER A 949 -30.58 42.34 11.66
N VAL A 950 -29.45 42.92 11.28
CA VAL A 950 -28.11 42.36 11.40
C VAL A 950 -28.01 41.61 12.72
N GLU A 951 -27.96 40.28 12.66
CA GLU A 951 -27.39 39.48 13.74
C GLU A 951 -25.91 39.84 13.78
N VAL A 952 -25.58 40.80 14.65
CA VAL A 952 -24.20 41.07 15.04
C VAL A 952 -23.67 39.76 15.62
N GLY A 953 -22.59 39.30 15.00
CA GLY A 953 -22.08 37.96 15.18
C GLY A 953 -21.56 37.65 16.57
N VAL A 954 -21.23 36.36 16.70
CA VAL A 954 -20.61 35.68 17.85
C VAL A 954 -21.60 35.13 18.90
N GLY A 955 -22.14 33.93 18.60
CA GLY A 955 -21.98 32.79 19.52
C GLY A 955 -22.73 32.77 20.86
N THR A 956 -24.02 33.11 20.91
CA THR A 956 -24.83 32.89 22.13
C THR A 956 -26.23 32.32 21.88
N THR A 957 -26.34 31.22 21.13
CA THR A 957 -27.53 30.38 21.23
C THR A 957 -27.49 29.63 22.58
N ARG A 958 -28.49 29.90 23.43
CA ARG A 958 -28.81 29.22 24.71
C ARG A 958 -27.97 29.58 25.94
N ARG A 959 -28.14 30.79 26.47
CA ARG A 959 -28.01 31.02 27.93
C ARG A 959 -29.39 30.98 28.57
N LYS A 960 -29.97 29.78 28.73
CA LYS A 960 -31.01 29.61 29.76
C LYS A 960 -30.28 29.75 31.11
N PRO A 961 -30.75 30.56 32.07
CA PRO A 961 -30.16 30.58 33.40
C PRO A 961 -30.22 29.18 34.01
N ALA A 962 -29.07 28.62 34.41
CA ALA A 962 -29.03 27.33 35.08
C ALA A 962 -29.71 27.45 36.45
N ARG A 963 -30.67 26.57 36.76
CA ARG A 963 -31.29 26.51 38.09
C ARG A 963 -30.30 25.88 39.06
N ILE A 964 -29.84 26.65 40.04
CA ILE A 964 -28.88 26.20 41.05
C ILE A 964 -29.67 25.63 42.22
N PHE A 965 -29.37 24.38 42.60
CA PHE A 965 -29.96 23.72 43.76
C PHE A 965 -28.97 23.77 44.93
N ARG A 966 -29.43 24.28 46.08
CA ARG A 966 -28.66 24.36 47.33
C ARG A 966 -29.46 23.68 48.44
N MET A 967 -28.78 22.89 49.26
CA MET A 967 -29.33 22.34 50.49
C MET A 967 -29.21 23.38 51.61
N ASN A 968 -30.33 23.78 52.22
CA ASN A 968 -30.36 24.64 53.39
C ASN A 968 -30.86 23.83 54.61
N PRO A 969 -30.33 24.08 55.81
CA PRO A 969 -30.86 23.45 57.03
C PRO A 969 -32.31 23.90 57.24
N GLY A 970 -33.25 22.93 57.30
CA GLY A 970 -34.69 23.18 57.51
C GLY A 970 -35.59 23.12 56.27
N MET A 971 -35.09 22.65 55.11
CA MET A 971 -35.91 22.47 53.90
C MET A 971 -37.01 21.41 54.07
N GLY A 972 -38.17 21.65 53.44
CA GLY A 972 -39.28 20.69 53.43
C GLY A 972 -38.96 19.41 52.65
N GLN A 973 -39.69 18.32 52.91
CA GLN A 973 -39.46 17.01 52.26
C GLN A 973 -39.54 17.09 50.72
N GLY A 974 -40.45 17.90 50.17
CA GLY A 974 -40.56 18.08 48.71
C GLY A 974 -39.37 18.82 48.09
N GLU A 975 -38.78 19.80 48.80
CA GLU A 975 -37.65 20.56 48.29
C GLU A 975 -36.34 19.78 48.41
N THR A 976 -36.17 19.02 49.49
CA THR A 976 -35.03 18.10 49.65
C THR A 976 -35.03 17.00 48.58
N GLU A 977 -36.21 16.51 48.19
CA GLU A 977 -36.33 15.57 47.06
C GLU A 977 -35.94 16.20 45.71
N LEU A 978 -36.23 17.48 45.49
CA LEU A 978 -35.76 18.20 44.29
C LEU A 978 -34.22 18.32 44.27
N VAL A 979 -33.59 18.60 45.40
CA VAL A 979 -32.13 18.64 45.52
C VAL A 979 -31.53 17.26 45.26
N LEU A 980 -32.08 16.20 45.84
CA LEU A 980 -31.65 14.81 45.59
C LEU A 980 -31.76 14.44 44.11
N ASN A 981 -32.90 14.74 43.48
CA ASN A 981 -33.07 14.51 42.05
C ASN A 981 -32.06 15.31 41.21
N ALA A 982 -31.78 16.56 41.57
CA ALA A 982 -30.78 17.36 40.88
C ALA A 982 -29.36 16.77 41.00
N ILE A 983 -28.98 16.23 42.17
CA ILE A 983 -27.67 15.57 42.37
C ILE A 983 -27.53 14.37 41.42
N TYR A 984 -28.54 13.50 41.37
CA TYR A 984 -28.49 12.33 40.49
C TYR A 984 -28.54 12.70 39.00
N VAL A 985 -29.38 13.66 38.62
CA VAL A 985 -29.46 14.14 37.23
C VAL A 985 -28.10 14.66 36.76
N GLN A 986 -27.40 15.41 37.61
CA GLN A 986 -26.09 15.97 37.29
C GLN A 986 -24.97 14.92 37.28
N VAL A 987 -24.82 14.14 38.36
CA VAL A 987 -23.69 13.22 38.54
C VAL A 987 -23.86 11.96 37.69
N MET A 988 -25.09 11.49 37.51
CA MET A 988 -25.40 10.30 36.71
C MET A 988 -25.89 10.62 35.29
N ASP A 989 -25.84 11.88 34.86
CA ASP A 989 -26.22 12.34 33.51
C ASP A 989 -27.56 11.77 33.02
N VAL A 990 -28.63 12.04 33.77
CA VAL A 990 -29.98 11.52 33.48
C VAL A 990 -30.79 12.59 32.74
N PHE A 991 -31.23 12.30 31.51
CA PHE A 991 -31.87 13.28 30.62
C PHE A 991 -33.34 13.60 31.00
N SER A 992 -34.05 12.67 31.64
CA SER A 992 -35.38 12.88 32.19
C SER A 992 -35.27 13.31 33.66
N GLY A 993 -36.06 14.30 34.10
CA GLY A 993 -36.09 14.72 35.51
C GLY A 993 -36.57 13.67 36.51
N GLN A 994 -36.72 12.41 36.08
CA GLN A 994 -37.07 11.25 36.90
C GLN A 994 -35.85 10.31 36.97
N THR A 995 -35.23 10.24 38.14
CA THR A 995 -34.07 9.38 38.39
C THR A 995 -34.49 7.90 38.48
N PRO A 996 -33.94 6.99 37.66
CA PRO A 996 -34.20 5.56 37.78
C PRO A 996 -33.88 5.01 39.18
N SER A 997 -34.71 4.10 39.70
CA SER A 997 -34.55 3.50 41.03
C SER A 997 -33.20 2.78 41.20
N GLN A 998 -32.63 2.27 40.11
CA GLN A 998 -31.33 1.58 40.08
C GLN A 998 -30.14 2.48 40.41
N PHE A 999 -30.26 3.80 40.25
CA PHE A 999 -29.19 4.76 40.57
C PHE A 999 -29.35 5.37 41.97
N ARG A 1000 -30.55 5.27 42.56
CA ARG A 1000 -30.84 5.80 43.89
C ARG A 1000 -30.19 4.94 44.98
N ARG A 1001 -29.62 5.61 45.97
CA ARG A 1001 -28.92 5.01 47.10
C ARG A 1001 -29.60 5.47 48.39
N SER A 1002 -30.47 4.61 48.92
CA SER A 1002 -31.28 4.93 50.11
C SER A 1002 -30.43 5.27 51.34
N ASP A 1003 -29.22 4.72 51.43
CA ASP A 1003 -28.26 5.00 52.50
C ASP A 1003 -27.72 6.43 52.45
N LEU A 1004 -27.33 6.92 51.27
CA LEU A 1004 -26.87 8.30 51.08
C LEU A 1004 -28.04 9.31 51.19
N GLU A 1005 -29.20 8.96 50.65
CA GLU A 1005 -30.39 9.82 50.73
C GLU A 1005 -30.83 10.05 52.18
N SER A 1006 -30.80 8.99 53.02
CA SER A 1006 -31.15 9.09 54.44
C SER A 1006 -30.15 9.96 55.20
N LYS A 1007 -28.85 9.78 54.95
CA LYS A 1007 -27.79 10.59 55.57
C LYS A 1007 -27.87 12.07 55.21
N LEU A 1008 -28.17 12.40 53.95
CA LEU A 1008 -28.33 13.80 53.53
C LEU A 1008 -29.61 14.42 54.10
N ARG A 1009 -30.71 13.66 54.20
CA ARG A 1009 -31.96 14.11 54.83
C ARG A 1009 -31.79 14.40 56.32
N ASN A 1010 -30.97 13.60 57.01
CA ASN A 1010 -30.66 13.78 58.42
C ASN A 1010 -29.60 14.88 58.68
N GLY A 1011 -28.99 15.43 57.63
CA GLY A 1011 -27.89 16.39 57.75
C GLY A 1011 -26.56 15.78 58.23
N GLU A 1012 -26.40 14.45 58.13
CA GLU A 1012 -25.18 13.74 58.55
C GLU A 1012 -24.02 13.90 57.56
N ILE A 1013 -24.33 14.15 56.28
CA ILE A 1013 -23.36 14.39 55.21
C ILE A 1013 -23.72 15.66 54.44
N SER A 1014 -22.73 16.37 53.88
CA SER A 1014 -22.98 17.51 53.00
C SER A 1014 -23.29 17.07 51.56
N VAL A 1015 -23.79 18.00 50.73
CA VAL A 1015 -23.99 17.74 49.29
C VAL A 1015 -22.67 17.39 48.62
N ARG A 1016 -21.57 18.00 49.04
CA ARG A 1016 -20.21 17.65 48.57
C ARG A 1016 -19.86 16.20 48.88
N GLU A 1017 -20.07 15.76 50.12
CA GLU A 1017 -19.75 14.39 50.54
C GLU A 1017 -20.67 13.36 49.87
N PHE A 1018 -21.93 13.71 49.64
CA PHE A 1018 -22.85 12.92 48.83
C PHE A 1018 -22.34 12.77 47.38
N VAL A 1019 -21.93 13.86 46.72
CA VAL A 1019 -21.39 13.84 45.36
C VAL A 1019 -20.11 13.01 45.28
N LYS A 1020 -19.20 13.17 46.26
CA LYS A 1020 -17.94 12.41 46.38
C LYS A 1020 -18.18 10.90 46.50
N THR A 1021 -19.11 10.49 47.38
CA THR A 1021 -19.46 9.09 47.59
C THR A 1021 -20.25 8.49 46.42
N LEU A 1022 -21.06 9.29 45.72
CA LEU A 1022 -21.78 8.85 44.52
C LEU A 1022 -20.84 8.66 43.32
N ALA A 1023 -19.95 9.62 43.04
CA ALA A 1023 -19.01 9.55 41.92
C ALA A 1023 -17.89 8.51 42.11
N SER A 1024 -17.61 8.12 43.35
CA SER A 1024 -16.68 7.02 43.67
C SER A 1024 -17.36 5.64 43.76
N SER A 1025 -18.68 5.57 43.55
CA SER A 1025 -19.44 4.33 43.66
C SER A 1025 -19.22 3.36 42.49
N GLU A 1026 -19.49 2.08 42.74
CA GLU A 1026 -19.45 1.04 41.71
C GLU A 1026 -20.47 1.28 40.57
N ILE A 1027 -21.59 1.95 40.87
CA ILE A 1027 -22.63 2.31 39.88
C ILE A 1027 -22.06 3.34 38.89
N TYR A 1028 -21.38 4.37 39.41
CA TYR A 1028 -20.71 5.36 38.57
C TYR A 1028 -19.57 4.74 37.76
N ARG A 1029 -18.78 3.86 38.40
CA ARG A 1029 -17.67 3.13 37.76
C ARG A 1029 -18.15 2.30 36.56
N ARG A 1030 -19.24 1.52 36.71
CA ARG A 1030 -19.78 0.69 35.62
C ARG A 1030 -20.28 1.52 34.43
N ARG A 1031 -20.82 2.72 34.71
CA ARG A 1031 -21.45 3.55 33.69
C ARG A 1031 -20.47 4.46 32.95
N PHE A 1032 -19.54 5.10 33.67
CA PHE A 1032 -18.68 6.14 33.10
C PHE A 1032 -17.19 5.82 33.13
N TYR A 1033 -16.76 4.75 33.81
CA TYR A 1033 -15.34 4.37 33.91
C TYR A 1033 -14.99 3.11 33.11
N THR A 1034 -15.62 1.96 33.39
CA THR A 1034 -15.28 0.68 32.73
C THR A 1034 -15.48 0.63 31.22
N PRO A 1035 -16.49 1.30 30.60
CA PRO A 1035 -16.71 1.20 29.16
C PRO A 1035 -15.90 2.20 28.33
N TYR A 1036 -15.17 3.13 28.98
CA TYR A 1036 -14.57 4.27 28.30
C TYR A 1036 -13.06 4.41 28.59
N PRO A 1037 -12.26 4.91 27.64
CA PRO A 1037 -10.84 5.18 27.87
C PRO A 1037 -10.65 6.36 28.85
N ASN A 1038 -9.55 6.36 29.59
CA ASN A 1038 -9.27 7.36 30.65
C ASN A 1038 -9.44 8.82 30.20
N THR A 1039 -9.12 9.16 28.95
CA THR A 1039 -9.31 10.51 28.41
C THR A 1039 -10.78 10.93 28.38
N LYS A 1040 -11.68 10.01 28.01
CA LYS A 1040 -13.14 10.26 28.01
C LYS A 1040 -13.71 10.24 29.43
N VAL A 1041 -13.17 9.39 30.31
CA VAL A 1041 -13.49 9.40 31.74
C VAL A 1041 -13.19 10.77 32.37
N ILE A 1042 -12.04 11.37 32.05
CA ILE A 1042 -11.67 12.70 32.56
C ILE A 1042 -12.68 13.75 32.08
N GLU A 1043 -13.08 13.72 30.82
CA GLU A 1043 -14.11 14.62 30.30
C GLU A 1043 -15.44 14.48 31.08
N PHE A 1044 -15.87 13.25 31.36
CA PHE A 1044 -17.05 13.00 32.19
C PHE A 1044 -16.88 13.54 33.62
N LEU A 1045 -15.75 13.30 34.28
CA LEU A 1045 -15.50 13.81 35.64
C LEU A 1045 -15.53 15.34 35.68
N PHE A 1046 -14.92 16.03 34.72
CA PHE A 1046 -14.95 17.48 34.61
C PHE A 1046 -16.38 18.00 34.37
N ARG A 1047 -17.16 17.30 33.55
CA ARG A 1047 -18.56 17.66 33.28
C ARG A 1047 -19.48 17.43 34.47
N HIS A 1048 -19.38 16.28 35.14
CA HIS A 1048 -20.27 15.89 36.25
C HIS A 1048 -19.95 16.64 37.54
N LEU A 1049 -18.66 16.76 37.88
CA LEU A 1049 -18.21 17.34 39.15
C LEU A 1049 -17.93 18.84 39.07
N LEU A 1050 -17.38 19.31 37.93
CA LEU A 1050 -17.02 20.72 37.74
C LEU A 1050 -17.97 21.45 36.77
N GLY A 1051 -18.90 20.76 36.10
CA GLY A 1051 -19.84 21.41 35.19
C GLY A 1051 -19.20 22.04 33.94
N ARG A 1052 -17.95 21.72 33.60
CA ARG A 1052 -17.22 22.26 32.44
C ARG A 1052 -16.40 21.18 31.76
N ALA A 1053 -15.88 21.46 30.56
CA ALA A 1053 -14.86 20.61 29.95
C ALA A 1053 -13.46 20.91 30.54
N PRO A 1054 -12.48 19.99 30.40
CA PRO A 1054 -11.08 20.28 30.69
C PRO A 1054 -10.60 21.48 29.86
N ALA A 1055 -9.98 22.46 30.51
CA ALA A 1055 -9.63 23.74 29.90
C ALA A 1055 -8.25 23.73 29.24
N THR A 1056 -7.34 22.84 29.69
CA THR A 1056 -5.97 22.75 29.16
C THR A 1056 -5.49 21.30 29.06
N GLN A 1057 -4.53 21.05 28.17
CA GLN A 1057 -3.91 19.73 28.04
C GLN A 1057 -3.15 19.32 29.32
N ALA A 1058 -2.72 20.28 30.14
CA ALA A 1058 -2.08 20.01 31.43
C ALA A 1058 -3.05 19.35 32.41
N GLU A 1059 -4.30 19.83 32.50
CA GLU A 1059 -5.35 19.20 33.33
C GLU A 1059 -5.60 17.75 32.89
N ILE A 1060 -5.69 17.50 31.58
CA ILE A 1060 -5.90 16.15 31.04
C ILE A 1060 -4.73 15.23 31.40
N ARG A 1061 -3.48 15.71 31.27
CA ARG A 1061 -2.29 14.92 31.64
C ARG A 1061 -2.24 14.62 33.14
N GLN A 1062 -2.53 15.60 33.98
CA GLN A 1062 -2.53 15.46 35.43
C GLN A 1062 -3.55 14.41 35.89
N TYR A 1063 -4.80 14.52 35.44
CA TYR A 1063 -5.85 13.58 35.85
C TYR A 1063 -5.74 12.22 35.16
N ASN A 1064 -5.15 12.13 33.97
CA ASN A 1064 -4.84 10.84 33.36
C ASN A 1064 -3.77 10.08 34.14
N LYS A 1065 -2.72 10.77 34.60
CA LYS A 1065 -1.72 10.20 35.50
C LYS A 1065 -2.36 9.74 36.81
N LEU A 1066 -3.21 10.57 37.40
CA LEU A 1066 -3.88 10.28 38.66
C LEU A 1066 -4.82 9.06 38.55
N LEU A 1067 -5.57 8.94 37.46
CA LEU A 1067 -6.39 7.76 37.17
C LEU A 1067 -5.57 6.48 36.94
N ALA A 1068 -4.43 6.59 36.25
CA ALA A 1068 -3.55 5.46 35.99
C ALA A 1068 -2.87 4.93 37.25
N ASP A 1069 -2.40 5.84 38.12
CA ASP A 1069 -1.60 5.49 39.29
C ASP A 1069 -2.49 5.10 40.49
N ASN A 1070 -3.58 5.84 40.74
CA ASN A 1070 -4.36 5.75 41.98
C ASN A 1070 -5.85 5.41 41.77
N GLY A 1071 -6.29 5.27 40.52
CA GLY A 1071 -7.67 4.87 40.16
C GLY A 1071 -8.72 5.98 40.30
N LEU A 1072 -9.98 5.60 40.05
CA LEU A 1072 -11.13 6.51 39.97
C LEU A 1072 -11.39 7.28 41.27
N LYS A 1073 -11.33 6.60 42.42
CA LYS A 1073 -11.65 7.21 43.72
C LYS A 1073 -10.73 8.40 44.00
N ALA A 1074 -9.42 8.22 43.86
CA ALA A 1074 -8.44 9.29 44.07
C ALA A 1074 -8.65 10.49 43.13
N ALA A 1075 -9.05 10.24 41.87
CA ALA A 1075 -9.33 11.32 40.92
C ALA A 1075 -10.58 12.13 41.31
N VAL A 1076 -11.64 11.45 41.75
CA VAL A 1076 -12.86 12.10 42.26
C VAL A 1076 -12.54 12.93 43.50
N GLU A 1077 -11.79 12.38 44.45
CA GLU A 1077 -11.37 13.10 45.67
C GLU A 1077 -10.57 14.35 45.31
N ALA A 1078 -9.57 14.23 44.43
CA ALA A 1078 -8.77 15.36 43.99
C ALA A 1078 -9.57 16.46 43.25
N MET A 1079 -10.69 16.12 42.61
CA MET A 1079 -11.56 17.10 41.94
C MET A 1079 -12.56 17.75 42.89
N VAL A 1080 -13.17 16.98 43.79
CA VAL A 1080 -14.16 17.49 44.75
C VAL A 1080 -13.49 18.31 45.87
N ASP A 1081 -12.27 17.94 46.27
CA ASP A 1081 -11.50 18.68 47.27
C ASP A 1081 -10.68 19.83 46.65
N SER A 1082 -10.86 20.11 45.35
CA SER A 1082 -10.17 21.20 44.67
C SER A 1082 -10.69 22.58 45.10
N ALA A 1083 -9.81 23.59 45.06
CA ALA A 1083 -10.18 24.98 45.32
C ALA A 1083 -11.26 25.49 44.33
N GLU A 1084 -11.30 24.92 43.13
CA GLU A 1084 -12.33 25.24 42.14
C GLU A 1084 -13.71 24.72 42.59
N TYR A 1085 -13.81 23.46 43.03
CA TYR A 1085 -15.08 22.91 43.52
C TYR A 1085 -15.58 23.70 44.74
N ALA A 1086 -14.70 24.01 45.69
CA ALA A 1086 -15.03 24.80 46.87
C ALA A 1086 -15.53 26.22 46.53
N ARG A 1087 -14.91 26.89 45.55
CA ARG A 1087 -15.28 28.26 45.15
C ARG A 1087 -16.67 28.36 44.53
N PHE A 1088 -17.08 27.35 43.75
CA PHE A 1088 -18.31 27.43 42.96
C PHE A 1088 -19.49 26.63 43.53
N PHE A 1089 -19.21 25.56 44.28
CA PHE A 1089 -20.25 24.69 44.84
C PHE A 1089 -20.22 24.64 46.37
N GLY A 1090 -19.05 24.77 46.99
CA GLY A 1090 -18.93 24.68 48.46
C GLY A 1090 -19.43 23.33 49.00
N GLU A 1091 -20.03 23.33 50.19
CA GLU A 1091 -20.56 22.12 50.84
C GLU A 1091 -21.98 21.75 50.40
N ASP A 1092 -22.79 22.76 50.04
CA ASP A 1092 -24.24 22.64 50.02
C ASP A 1092 -24.87 22.79 48.62
N VAL A 1093 -24.09 23.18 47.61
CA VAL A 1093 -24.61 23.40 46.25
C VAL A 1093 -24.35 22.18 45.38
N VAL A 1094 -25.39 21.76 44.66
CA VAL A 1094 -25.27 20.69 43.66
C VAL A 1094 -24.46 21.20 42.46
N PRO A 1095 -23.50 20.43 41.93
CA PRO A 1095 -22.81 20.82 40.72
C PRO A 1095 -23.79 21.14 39.59
N TYR A 1096 -23.50 22.19 38.84
CA TYR A 1096 -24.34 22.63 37.72
C TYR A 1096 -23.46 22.99 36.55
N LYS A 1097 -24.04 22.94 35.35
CA LYS A 1097 -23.33 23.28 34.11
C LYS A 1097 -22.87 24.73 34.13
N ARG A 1098 -21.57 24.94 33.96
CA ARG A 1098 -20.89 26.24 33.93
C ARG A 1098 -20.37 26.52 32.53
N PHE A 1099 -20.50 27.78 32.11
CA PHE A 1099 -19.94 28.26 30.84
C PHE A 1099 -18.79 29.22 31.18
N PRO A 1100 -17.55 28.73 31.30
CA PRO A 1100 -16.42 29.58 31.64
C PRO A 1100 -16.14 30.56 30.49
N SER A 1101 -15.88 31.83 30.83
CA SER A 1101 -15.43 32.84 29.86
C SER A 1101 -13.94 32.62 29.57
N LEU A 1102 -13.64 31.63 28.73
CA LEU A 1102 -12.28 31.34 28.27
C LEU A 1102 -11.97 32.10 26.97
N PRO A 1103 -10.68 32.34 26.63
CA PRO A 1103 -10.28 32.85 25.33
C PRO A 1103 -10.87 32.01 24.19
N ALA A 1104 -11.23 32.69 23.09
CA ALA A 1104 -12.17 32.24 22.04
C ALA A 1104 -11.93 30.85 21.39
N GLY A 1105 -10.81 30.17 21.65
CA GLY A 1105 -10.52 28.82 21.14
C GLY A 1105 -11.03 27.66 21.99
N ASN A 1106 -11.06 27.77 23.31
CA ASN A 1106 -11.37 26.62 24.19
C ASN A 1106 -12.87 26.48 24.49
N TYR A 1107 -13.65 27.53 24.28
CA TYR A 1107 -15.10 27.53 24.49
C TYR A 1107 -15.83 26.63 23.47
N LEU A 1108 -15.36 26.57 22.22
CA LEU A 1108 -15.97 25.76 21.16
C LEU A 1108 -15.99 24.26 21.48
N GLY A 1109 -14.90 23.74 22.08
CA GLY A 1109 -14.80 22.32 22.44
C GLY A 1109 -15.83 21.89 23.48
N SER A 1110 -16.17 22.78 24.42
CA SER A 1110 -17.22 22.51 25.43
C SER A 1110 -18.63 22.49 24.82
N VAL A 1111 -18.89 23.32 23.81
CA VAL A 1111 -20.17 23.39 23.10
C VAL A 1111 -20.34 22.22 22.12
N GLN A 1112 -19.26 21.78 21.47
CA GLN A 1112 -19.26 20.60 20.58
C GLN A 1112 -19.47 19.29 21.33
N ALA A 1113 -18.82 19.09 22.48
CA ALA A 1113 -19.00 17.89 23.31
C ALA A 1113 -20.47 17.70 23.77
N ASP A 1114 -21.17 18.80 24.08
CA ASP A 1114 -22.60 18.78 24.39
C ASP A 1114 -23.48 18.51 23.16
N ALA A 1115 -23.11 19.04 21.99
CA ALA A 1115 -23.88 18.85 20.75
C ALA A 1115 -23.79 17.40 20.23
N ASP A 1116 -22.66 16.73 20.42
CA ASP A 1116 -22.47 15.33 19.99
C ASP A 1116 -23.26 14.32 20.83
N LEU A 1117 -23.53 14.62 22.11
CA LEU A 1117 -24.37 13.78 22.98
C LEU A 1117 -25.86 13.88 22.66
N VAL A 1118 -26.34 15.04 22.19
CA VAL A 1118 -27.72 15.21 21.72
C VAL A 1118 -27.97 14.43 20.41
N LYS A 1119 -26.90 14.10 19.67
CA LYS A 1119 -26.97 13.31 18.43
C LYS A 1119 -26.85 11.79 18.66
N GLN A 1120 -26.40 11.32 19.82
CA GLN A 1120 -26.34 9.90 20.13
C GLN A 1120 -27.70 9.38 20.61
N SER A 1121 -28.31 8.49 19.82
CA SER A 1121 -29.54 7.79 20.18
C SER A 1121 -29.34 6.95 21.44
N TRP A 1122 -30.26 7.07 22.40
CA TRP A 1122 -30.29 6.30 23.64
C TRP A 1122 -30.49 4.77 23.43
N SER A 1123 -30.67 4.32 22.18
CA SER A 1123 -30.73 2.90 21.80
C SER A 1123 -29.41 2.16 21.97
N ASP A 1124 -28.28 2.86 21.87
CA ASP A 1124 -26.97 2.20 21.74
C ASP A 1124 -26.25 1.99 23.09
N LEU A 1125 -26.87 2.44 24.19
CA LEU A 1125 -26.32 2.35 25.55
C LEU A 1125 -27.28 1.69 26.56
N SER A 1126 -28.32 0.99 26.09
CA SER A 1126 -29.19 0.16 26.93
C SER A 1126 -28.50 -1.17 27.31
N PRO A 1127 -28.28 -1.49 28.60
CA PRO A 1127 -27.84 -2.82 29.01
C PRO A 1127 -29.06 -3.76 29.05
N SER A 1128 -29.54 -4.19 27.88
CA SER A 1128 -30.66 -5.13 27.78
C SER A 1128 -30.36 -6.39 26.95
N SER A 1129 -29.09 -6.72 26.69
CA SER A 1129 -28.71 -7.92 25.93
C SER A 1129 -27.72 -8.85 26.64
N LEU A 1130 -27.84 -9.00 27.96
CA LEU A 1130 -27.06 -9.97 28.74
C LEU A 1130 -27.93 -10.66 29.81
N THR A 1131 -29.02 -11.30 29.39
CA THR A 1131 -29.62 -12.42 30.14
C THR A 1131 -30.12 -13.46 29.16
N GLY A 1132 -29.54 -14.66 29.24
CA GLY A 1132 -30.01 -15.81 28.48
C GLY A 1132 -31.39 -16.26 28.95
N ARG A 1133 -32.22 -16.70 28.00
CA ARG A 1133 -33.31 -17.63 28.25
C ARG A 1133 -33.32 -18.70 27.17
N LEU A 1134 -33.38 -19.93 27.65
CA LEU A 1134 -33.70 -21.14 26.91
C LEU A 1134 -35.03 -20.99 26.17
N SER A 1135 -34.98 -21.10 24.84
CA SER A 1135 -35.92 -21.81 23.95
C SER A 1135 -35.39 -21.72 22.52
#